data_AF-A0A132AJH7-F1
#
_entry.id   AF-A0A132AJH7-F1
#
_cell.length_a   1.000
_cell.length_b   1.000
_cell.length_c   1.000
_cell.angle_alpha   90.00
_cell.angle_beta   90.00
_cell.angle_gamma   90.00
#
_symmetry.space_group_name_H-M   'P 1'
#
loop_
_entity.id
_entity.type
_entity.pdbx_description
1 polymer ?
#
loop_
_entity_poly.entity_id
_entity_poly.type
_entity_poly.pdbx_seq_one_letter_code
_entity_poly.pdbx_strand_id
1 'polypeptide(L)'
;MDSSLYEIDPIYVRTPLIESIEFKKYCSSRQVYLKLENCQPTGSVKLRGLSLLCKKAIEEGYKEIVCASGNNAGLSVAYACNKLGVSCTVVVNRKSSNKTCDTIRSLGATVHVYGDDWEESIEQAKKLASQSRTAFLVHSYDHSTIWEGHSTLVDEIAADLKGIAPSLIVTSCGGGGLISGLVQGIRRHFWDKRTKILAMETEGTHSLNLSIQEGGRSVRMEKKSSIVDSLAMNEVCDQVLRNFKENRPSILSRLVTDQDAIEACLRFADDHHFLVDLGCATSISSVYKGIVDRILTNNEEESASKWYPDYKYFEGTDKKVKFIEEELDGTISPNVNVAVPLTRYRNVVINFGPQHPAAHGVLRLILELRGEYVVRADPHIGLLHRGTEKLMEYKTYTQALPYMDRLDYVSMMANEQCYSLALEKLLNIRAPKRAQYIRGCGALDIGALTPFFWLFEEREKLMEFYERVSGARMHAAYVRPGGVSQDLPIGLMDDIYQWANNFVQRIDEIEDLLTENRIWKSRTIDIGVVSAEDALNFGFSGVMLRGSGIKWDLRKTQPYDSYEDFDFDIPIGEIKVDDNKIVPPKRAEMKSSMEALIHHFKLFTEGYQVPAGSTYTAVEAPKGEFGLYMVSDGSSRPYRCKIKAPGFAHLAALDHIGRGLFLADIVAIIGTLDVVFGEVDR
;
A
#
# COMPACT_ATOMS: atom_id res chain seq x y z
N MET A 1 -17.94 -37.80 -43.30
CA MET A 1 -18.32 -37.25 -41.98
C MET A 1 -18.40 -35.76 -42.16
N ASP A 2 -19.60 -35.20 -42.04
CA ASP A 2 -19.90 -33.80 -42.38
C ASP A 2 -18.97 -32.82 -41.67
N SER A 3 -18.35 -31.94 -42.45
CA SER A 3 -17.42 -30.90 -42.03
C SER A 3 -18.08 -29.71 -41.32
N SER A 4 -19.38 -29.78 -41.03
CA SER A 4 -20.18 -28.71 -40.41
C SER A 4 -20.10 -28.67 -38.88
N LEU A 5 -19.50 -29.67 -38.23
CA LEU A 5 -19.38 -29.74 -36.75
C LEU A 5 -18.12 -29.05 -36.18
N TYR A 6 -17.25 -28.50 -37.04
CA TYR A 6 -16.04 -27.77 -36.63
C TYR A 6 -16.17 -26.24 -36.75
N GLU A 7 -17.38 -25.71 -36.99
CA GLU A 7 -17.63 -24.29 -36.80
C GLU A 7 -17.59 -23.99 -35.30
N ILE A 8 -16.45 -23.46 -34.85
CA ILE A 8 -16.22 -23.00 -33.49
C ILE A 8 -17.35 -22.04 -33.13
N ASP A 9 -18.16 -22.38 -32.13
CA ASP A 9 -19.18 -21.46 -31.61
C ASP A 9 -18.46 -20.20 -31.11
N PRO A 10 -18.77 -18.98 -31.61
CA PRO A 10 -18.01 -17.76 -31.33
C PRO A 10 -17.95 -17.34 -29.84
N ILE A 11 -18.56 -18.13 -28.94
CA ILE A 11 -18.71 -17.84 -27.52
C ILE A 11 -17.59 -18.49 -26.67
N TYR A 12 -17.09 -19.67 -27.05
CA TYR A 12 -15.95 -20.32 -26.37
C TYR A 12 -14.81 -20.55 -27.34
N VAL A 13 -13.59 -20.66 -26.82
CA VAL A 13 -12.38 -20.80 -27.65
C VAL A 13 -11.86 -22.23 -27.62
N ARG A 14 -11.22 -22.64 -28.71
CA ARG A 14 -10.40 -23.86 -28.71
C ARG A 14 -9.21 -23.65 -27.78
N THR A 15 -9.03 -24.54 -26.81
CA THR A 15 -7.96 -24.45 -25.81
C THR A 15 -6.77 -25.33 -26.20
N PRO A 16 -5.54 -24.99 -25.77
CA PRO A 16 -4.37 -25.78 -26.13
C PRO A 16 -4.31 -27.11 -25.36
N LEU A 17 -3.79 -28.14 -26.03
CA LEU A 17 -3.37 -29.41 -25.43
C LEU A 17 -1.84 -29.46 -25.38
N ILE A 18 -1.26 -29.34 -24.18
CA ILE A 18 0.20 -29.21 -23.99
C ILE A 18 0.75 -30.48 -23.35
N GLU A 19 1.84 -31.01 -23.89
CA GLU A 19 2.55 -32.13 -23.25
C GLU A 19 3.30 -31.63 -22.00
N SER A 20 3.07 -32.27 -20.85
CA SER A 20 3.76 -31.97 -19.59
C SER A 20 5.03 -32.79 -19.47
N ILE A 21 6.19 -32.12 -19.48
CA ILE A 21 7.50 -32.77 -19.29
C ILE A 21 7.65 -33.23 -17.83
N GLU A 22 7.22 -32.41 -16.88
CA GLU A 22 7.35 -32.70 -15.45
C GLU A 22 6.52 -33.91 -15.01
N PHE A 23 5.30 -34.06 -15.53
CA PHE A 23 4.44 -35.20 -15.17
C PHE A 23 4.92 -36.54 -15.71
N LYS A 24 5.82 -36.56 -16.71
CA LYS A 24 6.45 -37.81 -17.16
C LYS A 24 7.20 -38.51 -16.04
N LYS A 25 7.76 -37.75 -15.08
CA LYS A 25 8.51 -38.27 -13.92
C LYS A 25 7.63 -39.13 -13.00
N TYR A 26 6.33 -38.86 -12.95
CA TYR A 26 5.38 -39.52 -12.03
C TYR A 26 4.56 -40.64 -12.67
N CYS A 27 4.64 -40.80 -13.98
CA CYS A 27 3.79 -41.72 -14.75
C CYS A 27 4.61 -42.71 -15.59
N SER A 28 5.70 -43.25 -15.02
CA SER A 28 6.56 -44.26 -15.68
C SER A 28 6.99 -43.86 -17.10
N SER A 29 7.33 -42.58 -17.31
CA SER A 29 7.72 -42.02 -18.62
C SER A 29 6.65 -42.08 -19.73
N ARG A 30 5.38 -42.30 -19.39
CA ARG A 30 4.26 -42.16 -20.34
C ARG A 30 4.02 -40.69 -20.68
N GLN A 31 3.51 -40.42 -21.88
CA GLN A 31 3.13 -39.08 -22.31
C GLN A 31 1.92 -38.59 -21.52
N VAL A 32 2.05 -37.44 -20.87
CA VAL A 32 0.96 -36.79 -20.12
C VAL A 32 0.65 -35.47 -20.79
N TYR A 33 -0.61 -35.24 -21.12
CA TYR A 33 -1.08 -34.02 -21.77
C TYR A 33 -2.02 -33.24 -20.85
N LEU A 34 -1.89 -31.92 -20.87
CA LEU A 34 -2.69 -30.95 -20.13
C LEU A 34 -3.63 -30.23 -21.10
N LYS A 35 -4.93 -30.35 -20.87
CA LYS A 35 -5.95 -29.61 -21.62
C LYS A 35 -6.29 -28.33 -20.85
N LEU A 36 -5.81 -27.19 -21.32
CA LEU A 36 -5.82 -25.93 -20.57
C LEU A 36 -7.14 -25.15 -20.69
N GLU A 37 -8.18 -25.64 -20.01
CA GLU A 37 -9.49 -24.97 -19.96
C GLU A 37 -9.49 -23.67 -19.13
N ASN A 38 -8.43 -23.38 -18.38
CA ASN A 38 -8.20 -22.07 -17.76
C ASN A 38 -7.95 -20.96 -18.81
N CYS A 39 -7.64 -21.31 -20.07
CA CYS A 39 -7.52 -20.35 -21.17
C CYS A 39 -8.87 -19.92 -21.77
N GLN A 40 -10.00 -20.47 -21.30
CA GLN A 40 -11.32 -19.97 -21.70
C GLN A 40 -11.52 -18.51 -21.25
N PRO A 41 -12.34 -17.69 -21.93
CA PRO A 41 -12.60 -16.31 -21.52
C PRO A 41 -13.07 -16.14 -20.07
N THR A 42 -13.78 -17.12 -19.53
CA THR A 42 -14.23 -17.13 -18.12
C THR A 42 -13.31 -17.90 -17.18
N GLY A 43 -12.18 -18.40 -17.67
CA GLY A 43 -11.19 -19.17 -16.90
C GLY A 43 -11.64 -20.57 -16.48
N SER A 44 -12.73 -21.10 -17.04
CA SER A 44 -13.24 -22.42 -16.65
C SER A 44 -13.91 -23.20 -17.79
N VAL A 45 -13.90 -24.53 -17.65
CA VAL A 45 -14.55 -25.48 -18.58
C VAL A 45 -16.07 -25.32 -18.69
N LYS A 46 -16.70 -24.66 -17.70
CA LYS A 46 -18.16 -24.50 -17.60
C LYS A 46 -18.74 -23.70 -18.77
N LEU A 47 -17.94 -22.85 -19.39
CA LEU A 47 -18.36 -22.02 -20.51
C LEU A 47 -18.87 -22.85 -21.70
N ARG A 48 -18.23 -23.98 -22.02
CA ARG A 48 -18.59 -24.81 -23.17
C ARG A 48 -20.02 -25.33 -23.11
N GLY A 49 -20.38 -25.96 -21.99
CA GLY A 49 -21.72 -26.50 -21.80
C GLY A 49 -22.79 -25.41 -21.63
N LEU A 50 -22.48 -24.36 -20.87
CA LEU A 50 -23.46 -23.33 -20.54
C LEU A 50 -23.73 -22.38 -21.71
N SER A 51 -22.72 -22.06 -22.53
CA SER A 51 -22.91 -21.24 -23.72
C SER A 51 -23.85 -21.91 -24.73
N LEU A 52 -23.67 -23.21 -24.99
CA LEU A 52 -24.55 -23.96 -25.88
C LEU A 52 -25.99 -24.04 -25.35
N LEU A 53 -26.16 -24.21 -24.03
CA LEU A 53 -27.48 -24.20 -23.42
C LEU A 53 -28.16 -22.82 -23.54
N CYS A 54 -27.42 -21.74 -23.28
CA CYS A 54 -27.95 -20.38 -23.45
C CYS A 54 -28.36 -20.12 -24.91
N LYS A 55 -27.54 -20.57 -25.87
CA LYS A 55 -27.83 -20.44 -27.30
C LYS A 55 -29.09 -21.19 -27.71
N LYS A 56 -29.24 -22.46 -27.31
CA LYS A 56 -30.47 -23.24 -27.59
C LYS A 56 -31.71 -22.62 -26.95
N ALA A 57 -31.61 -22.11 -25.73
CA ALA A 57 -32.72 -21.41 -25.09
C ALA A 57 -33.17 -20.18 -25.91
N ILE A 58 -32.24 -19.43 -26.48
CA ILE A 58 -32.59 -18.27 -27.32
C ILE A 58 -33.21 -18.71 -28.65
N GLU A 59 -32.70 -19.78 -29.27
CA GLU A 59 -33.28 -20.38 -30.48
C GLU A 59 -34.70 -20.90 -30.22
N GLU A 60 -34.99 -21.37 -29.01
CA GLU A 60 -36.34 -21.76 -28.55
C GLU A 60 -37.24 -20.56 -28.20
N GLY A 61 -36.73 -19.32 -28.27
CA GLY A 61 -37.49 -18.08 -28.15
C GLY A 61 -37.45 -17.41 -26.77
N TYR A 62 -36.63 -17.88 -25.83
CA TYR A 62 -36.45 -17.24 -24.53
C TYR A 62 -35.64 -15.93 -24.66
N LYS A 63 -36.02 -14.90 -23.90
CA LYS A 63 -35.42 -13.54 -23.96
C LYS A 63 -34.67 -13.15 -22.68
N GLU A 64 -34.80 -13.95 -21.63
CA GLU A 64 -34.17 -13.71 -20.34
C GLU A 64 -33.58 -15.03 -19.84
N ILE A 65 -32.39 -14.98 -19.25
CA ILE A 65 -31.72 -16.15 -18.68
C ILE A 65 -31.50 -15.90 -17.18
N VAL A 66 -31.91 -16.87 -16.37
CA VAL A 66 -31.76 -16.83 -14.91
C VAL A 66 -30.87 -17.99 -14.46
N CYS A 67 -29.88 -17.70 -13.61
CA CYS A 67 -28.98 -18.71 -13.05
C CYS A 67 -28.74 -18.45 -11.56
N ALA A 68 -28.53 -19.51 -10.77
CA ALA A 68 -28.11 -19.42 -9.37
C ALA A 68 -26.67 -19.94 -9.22
N SER A 69 -25.70 -19.03 -9.12
CA SER A 69 -24.28 -19.36 -8.90
C SER A 69 -23.45 -18.09 -8.71
N GLY A 70 -22.57 -18.09 -7.71
CA GLY A 70 -21.57 -17.05 -7.44
C GLY A 70 -20.14 -17.49 -7.73
N ASN A 71 -19.98 -18.50 -8.61
CA ASN A 71 -18.68 -19.05 -9.02
C ASN A 71 -18.60 -19.18 -10.55
N ASN A 72 -17.77 -20.12 -11.03
CA ASN A 72 -17.50 -20.39 -12.45
C ASN A 72 -18.76 -20.55 -13.33
N ALA A 73 -19.86 -21.09 -12.80
CA ALA A 73 -21.10 -21.25 -13.58
C ALA A 73 -21.80 -19.90 -13.82
N GLY A 74 -21.98 -19.09 -12.78
CA GLY A 74 -22.61 -17.76 -12.90
C GLY A 74 -21.82 -16.84 -13.84
N LEU A 75 -20.49 -16.85 -13.74
CA LEU A 75 -19.61 -16.10 -14.63
C LEU A 75 -19.74 -16.56 -16.10
N SER A 76 -19.84 -17.87 -16.32
CA SER A 76 -20.00 -18.45 -17.66
C SER A 76 -21.33 -18.08 -18.31
N VAL A 77 -22.43 -18.09 -17.56
CA VAL A 77 -23.75 -17.68 -18.06
C VAL A 77 -23.75 -16.18 -18.38
N ALA A 78 -23.23 -15.34 -17.48
CA ALA A 78 -23.16 -13.90 -17.69
C ALA A 78 -22.35 -13.53 -18.95
N TYR A 79 -21.20 -14.18 -19.14
CA TYR A 79 -20.38 -13.99 -20.34
C TYR A 79 -21.10 -14.42 -21.62
N ALA A 80 -21.73 -15.61 -21.61
CA ALA A 80 -22.45 -16.13 -22.78
C ALA A 80 -23.63 -15.22 -23.15
N CYS A 81 -24.42 -14.77 -22.16
CA CYS A 81 -25.56 -13.88 -22.39
C CYS A 81 -25.13 -12.52 -22.96
N ASN A 82 -24.02 -11.96 -22.46
CA ASN A 82 -23.46 -10.71 -22.99
C ASN A 82 -23.08 -10.84 -24.47
N LYS A 83 -22.44 -11.95 -24.85
CA LYS A 83 -22.09 -12.23 -26.26
C LYS A 83 -23.31 -12.45 -27.16
N LEU A 84 -24.37 -13.03 -26.60
CA LEU A 84 -25.62 -13.31 -27.31
C LEU A 84 -26.59 -12.11 -27.31
N GLY A 85 -26.30 -11.04 -26.56
CA GLY A 85 -27.15 -9.84 -26.47
C GLY A 85 -28.45 -10.07 -25.70
N VAL A 86 -28.46 -10.96 -24.70
CA VAL A 86 -29.65 -11.37 -23.95
C VAL A 86 -29.55 -10.98 -22.49
N SER A 87 -30.69 -10.60 -21.90
CA SER A 87 -30.76 -10.21 -20.48
C SER A 87 -30.45 -11.40 -19.58
N CYS A 88 -29.55 -11.20 -18.61
CA CYS A 88 -29.13 -12.22 -17.66
C CYS A 88 -29.34 -11.74 -16.22
N THR A 89 -29.97 -12.57 -15.40
CA THR A 89 -30.05 -12.39 -13.95
C THR A 89 -29.33 -13.54 -13.24
N VAL A 90 -28.31 -13.20 -12.45
CA VAL A 90 -27.55 -14.16 -11.65
C VAL A 90 -27.89 -13.97 -10.18
N VAL A 91 -28.51 -14.98 -9.58
CA VAL A 91 -28.80 -15.03 -8.15
C VAL A 91 -27.58 -15.58 -7.42
N VAL A 92 -27.08 -14.79 -6.46
CA VAL A 92 -25.92 -15.14 -5.63
C VAL A 92 -26.32 -15.09 -4.16
N ASN A 93 -25.71 -15.94 -3.33
CA ASN A 93 -25.91 -15.86 -1.88
C ASN A 93 -25.08 -14.72 -1.27
N ARG A 94 -25.36 -14.35 -0.01
CA ARG A 94 -24.63 -13.29 0.69
C ARG A 94 -23.17 -13.59 0.99
N LYS A 95 -22.77 -14.86 0.99
CA LYS A 95 -21.39 -15.32 1.25
C LYS A 95 -20.48 -15.19 0.02
N SER A 96 -21.06 -14.95 -1.17
CA SER A 96 -20.31 -14.84 -2.42
C SER A 96 -19.37 -13.63 -2.41
N SER A 97 -18.17 -13.79 -2.97
CA SER A 97 -17.16 -12.72 -2.93
C SER A 97 -17.63 -11.48 -3.71
N ASN A 98 -17.34 -10.28 -3.19
CA ASN A 98 -17.66 -9.01 -3.86
C ASN A 98 -16.99 -8.94 -5.24
N LYS A 99 -15.75 -9.42 -5.36
CA LYS A 99 -14.99 -9.49 -6.61
C LYS A 99 -15.74 -10.26 -7.71
N THR A 100 -16.30 -11.43 -7.37
CA THR A 100 -17.08 -12.21 -8.33
C THR A 100 -18.36 -11.49 -8.73
N CYS A 101 -19.08 -10.88 -7.77
CA CYS A 101 -20.29 -10.12 -8.04
C CYS A 101 -20.02 -8.93 -8.98
N ASP A 102 -18.94 -8.19 -8.76
CA ASP A 102 -18.56 -7.04 -9.57
C ASP A 102 -18.14 -7.46 -10.98
N THR A 103 -17.46 -8.59 -11.11
CA THR A 103 -17.10 -9.16 -12.41
C THR A 103 -18.35 -9.54 -13.21
N ILE A 104 -19.34 -10.18 -12.57
CA ILE A 104 -20.62 -10.53 -13.20
C ILE A 104 -21.39 -9.26 -13.64
N ARG A 105 -21.42 -8.21 -12.80
CA ARG A 105 -22.01 -6.92 -13.15
C ARG A 105 -21.31 -6.25 -14.33
N SER A 106 -19.97 -6.31 -14.38
CA SER A 106 -19.18 -5.73 -15.48
C SER A 106 -19.46 -6.38 -16.84
N LEU A 107 -19.95 -7.62 -16.84
CA LEU A 107 -20.40 -8.34 -18.04
C LEU A 107 -21.84 -7.98 -18.45
N GLY A 108 -22.51 -7.04 -17.77
CA GLY A 108 -23.87 -6.60 -18.10
C GLY A 108 -24.99 -7.45 -17.51
N ALA A 109 -24.67 -8.39 -16.61
CA ALA A 109 -25.68 -9.21 -15.93
C ALA A 109 -26.19 -8.53 -14.65
N THR A 110 -27.48 -8.71 -14.36
CA THR A 110 -28.11 -8.25 -13.12
C THR A 110 -27.78 -9.22 -11.99
N VAL A 111 -27.09 -8.76 -10.95
CA VAL A 111 -26.77 -9.59 -9.78
C VAL A 111 -27.82 -9.40 -8.70
N HIS A 112 -28.55 -10.47 -8.36
CA HIS A 112 -29.54 -10.50 -7.30
C HIS A 112 -28.99 -11.24 -6.08
N VAL A 113 -28.65 -10.52 -5.02
CA VAL A 113 -28.11 -11.12 -3.80
C VAL A 113 -29.26 -11.61 -2.93
N TYR A 114 -29.44 -12.93 -2.80
CA TYR A 114 -30.52 -13.53 -2.03
C TYR A 114 -30.12 -14.88 -1.41
N GLY A 115 -30.46 -15.04 -0.13
CA GLY A 115 -30.23 -16.25 0.65
C GLY A 115 -28.86 -16.32 1.31
N ASP A 116 -28.78 -17.08 2.40
CA ASP A 116 -27.54 -17.34 3.13
C ASP A 116 -26.87 -18.66 2.68
N ASP A 117 -27.64 -19.54 2.04
CA ASP A 117 -27.20 -20.83 1.46
C ASP A 117 -27.63 -20.99 -0.01
N TRP A 118 -26.96 -21.90 -0.73
CA TRP A 118 -27.18 -22.10 -2.17
C TRP A 118 -28.59 -22.62 -2.51
N GLU A 119 -29.22 -23.39 -1.62
CA GLU A 119 -30.58 -23.90 -1.85
C GLU A 119 -31.61 -22.76 -1.91
N GLU A 120 -31.48 -21.76 -1.02
CA GLU A 120 -32.33 -20.56 -1.02
C GLU A 120 -32.12 -19.73 -2.30
N SER A 121 -30.87 -19.57 -2.75
CA SER A 121 -30.57 -18.87 -4.00
C SER A 121 -31.13 -19.59 -5.23
N ILE A 122 -31.10 -20.93 -5.25
CA ILE A 122 -31.68 -21.74 -6.32
C ILE A 122 -33.21 -21.63 -6.32
N GLU A 123 -33.85 -21.69 -5.15
CA GLU A 123 -35.30 -21.52 -5.04
C GLU A 123 -35.74 -20.13 -5.49
N GLN A 124 -34.97 -19.10 -5.14
CA GLN A 124 -35.22 -17.74 -5.59
C GLN A 124 -35.04 -17.60 -7.11
N ALA A 125 -34.01 -18.22 -7.69
CA ALA A 125 -33.84 -18.24 -9.15
C ALA A 125 -35.02 -18.94 -9.85
N LYS A 126 -35.54 -20.03 -9.29
CA LYS A 126 -36.76 -20.69 -9.78
C LYS A 126 -37.99 -19.78 -9.70
N LYS A 127 -38.13 -19.01 -8.61
CA LYS A 127 -39.22 -18.01 -8.45
C LYS A 127 -39.13 -16.89 -9.47
N LEU A 128 -37.93 -16.36 -9.71
CA LEU A 128 -37.72 -15.32 -10.73
C LEU A 128 -37.99 -15.84 -12.15
N ALA A 129 -37.54 -17.05 -12.46
CA ALA A 129 -37.80 -17.67 -13.75
C ALA A 129 -39.30 -17.95 -13.99
N SER A 130 -40.07 -18.29 -12.94
CA SER A 130 -41.52 -18.56 -13.10
C SER A 130 -42.38 -17.31 -13.19
N GLN A 131 -41.89 -16.15 -12.74
CA GLN A 131 -42.58 -14.85 -12.84
C GLN A 131 -42.60 -14.30 -14.28
N SER A 132 -41.60 -14.66 -15.10
CA SER A 132 -41.46 -14.21 -16.48
C SER A 132 -41.68 -15.37 -17.46
N ARG A 133 -42.67 -15.26 -18.35
CA ARG A 133 -42.91 -16.27 -19.39
C ARG A 133 -41.79 -16.35 -20.44
N THR A 134 -40.86 -15.39 -20.43
CA THR A 134 -39.73 -15.30 -21.35
C THR A 134 -38.40 -15.68 -20.71
N ALA A 135 -38.40 -16.05 -19.43
CA ALA A 135 -37.20 -16.42 -18.68
C ALA A 135 -36.93 -17.93 -18.71
N PHE A 136 -35.68 -18.29 -19.02
CA PHE A 136 -35.18 -19.66 -18.97
C PHE A 136 -34.26 -19.85 -17.76
N LEU A 137 -34.54 -20.86 -16.94
CA LEU A 137 -33.69 -21.21 -15.80
C LEU A 137 -32.56 -22.14 -16.25
N VAL A 138 -31.32 -21.67 -16.15
CA VAL A 138 -30.13 -22.46 -16.48
C VAL A 138 -29.65 -23.22 -15.26
N HIS A 139 -29.65 -24.56 -15.36
CA HIS A 139 -29.03 -25.43 -14.36
C HIS A 139 -27.50 -25.46 -14.52
N SER A 140 -26.76 -25.51 -13.42
CA SER A 140 -25.29 -25.40 -13.42
C SER A 140 -24.52 -26.63 -13.98
N TYR A 141 -25.20 -27.75 -14.25
CA TYR A 141 -24.53 -28.99 -14.70
C TYR A 141 -25.44 -30.08 -15.29
N ASP A 142 -26.71 -30.18 -14.88
CA ASP A 142 -27.61 -31.28 -15.23
C ASP A 142 -28.55 -30.91 -16.39
N HIS A 143 -28.04 -30.98 -17.62
CA HIS A 143 -28.83 -30.79 -18.84
C HIS A 143 -28.13 -31.48 -20.02
N SER A 144 -28.88 -32.13 -20.91
CA SER A 144 -28.33 -32.88 -22.05
C SER A 144 -27.43 -32.00 -22.94
N THR A 145 -27.85 -30.76 -23.19
CA THR A 145 -27.09 -29.76 -23.96
C THR A 145 -25.77 -29.34 -23.29
N ILE A 146 -25.73 -29.28 -21.95
CA ILE A 146 -24.50 -28.96 -21.24
C ILE A 146 -23.47 -30.07 -21.47
N TRP A 147 -23.90 -31.32 -21.45
CA TRP A 147 -23.04 -32.48 -21.72
C TRP A 147 -22.56 -32.50 -23.16
N GLU A 148 -23.44 -32.17 -24.11
CA GLU A 148 -23.08 -32.00 -25.52
C GLU A 148 -21.99 -30.92 -25.69
N GLY A 149 -22.13 -29.76 -25.05
CA GLY A 149 -21.10 -28.72 -25.10
C GLY A 149 -19.77 -29.17 -24.49
N HIS A 150 -19.78 -29.87 -23.34
CA HIS A 150 -18.56 -30.45 -22.78
C HIS A 150 -17.94 -31.56 -23.65
N SER A 151 -18.74 -32.27 -24.46
CA SER A 151 -18.23 -33.33 -25.34
C SER A 151 -17.25 -32.81 -26.41
N THR A 152 -17.37 -31.52 -26.78
CA THR A 152 -16.46 -30.84 -27.70
C THR A 152 -15.01 -30.83 -27.21
N LEU A 153 -14.79 -30.95 -25.90
CA LEU A 153 -13.47 -31.10 -25.32
C LEU A 153 -12.75 -32.34 -25.84
N VAL A 154 -13.47 -33.46 -25.99
CA VAL A 154 -12.93 -34.71 -26.53
C VAL A 154 -12.69 -34.59 -28.02
N ASP A 155 -13.56 -33.88 -28.74
CA ASP A 155 -13.37 -33.61 -30.17
C ASP A 155 -12.08 -32.83 -30.44
N GLU A 156 -11.77 -31.83 -29.59
CA GLU A 156 -10.50 -31.11 -29.66
C GLU A 156 -9.31 -32.00 -29.32
N ILE A 157 -9.40 -32.82 -28.26
CA ILE A 157 -8.35 -33.78 -27.89
C ILE A 157 -8.09 -34.77 -29.02
N ALA A 158 -9.15 -35.27 -29.68
CA ALA A 158 -9.04 -36.17 -30.82
C ALA A 158 -8.35 -35.49 -32.01
N ALA A 159 -8.67 -34.23 -32.28
CA ALA A 159 -8.00 -33.46 -33.32
C ALA A 159 -6.51 -33.24 -33.00
N ASP A 160 -6.18 -32.83 -31.77
CA ASP A 160 -4.81 -32.54 -31.33
C ASP A 160 -3.93 -33.80 -31.29
N LEU A 161 -4.49 -34.94 -30.86
CA LEU A 161 -3.80 -36.25 -30.81
C LEU A 161 -3.90 -37.03 -32.14
N LYS A 162 -4.40 -36.42 -33.21
CA LYS A 162 -4.56 -37.06 -34.54
C LYS A 162 -5.34 -38.39 -34.49
N GLY A 163 -6.37 -38.46 -33.65
CA GLY A 163 -7.23 -39.62 -33.49
C GLY A 163 -6.70 -40.73 -32.57
N ILE A 164 -5.53 -40.54 -31.94
CA ILE A 164 -4.99 -41.50 -30.98
C ILE A 164 -5.78 -41.40 -29.67
N ALA A 165 -6.40 -42.51 -29.27
CA ALA A 165 -7.18 -42.58 -28.03
C ALA A 165 -6.26 -42.55 -26.79
N PRO A 166 -6.49 -41.65 -25.81
CA PRO A 166 -5.78 -41.69 -24.55
C PRO A 166 -6.19 -42.91 -23.73
N SER A 167 -5.25 -43.52 -23.01
CA SER A 167 -5.54 -44.66 -22.13
C SER A 167 -6.37 -44.26 -20.90
N LEU A 168 -6.15 -43.06 -20.38
CA LEU A 168 -6.81 -42.51 -19.20
C LEU A 168 -7.06 -41.01 -19.37
N ILE A 169 -8.26 -40.55 -19.03
CA ILE A 169 -8.61 -39.14 -18.88
C ILE A 169 -8.90 -38.88 -17.42
N VAL A 170 -8.20 -37.91 -16.81
CA VAL A 170 -8.38 -37.53 -15.41
C VAL A 170 -9.18 -36.23 -15.33
N THR A 171 -10.20 -36.19 -14.48
CA THR A 171 -11.03 -34.99 -14.27
C THR A 171 -11.53 -34.96 -12.83
N SER A 172 -11.87 -33.77 -12.34
CA SER A 172 -12.55 -33.63 -11.05
C SER A 172 -14.06 -33.81 -11.21
N CYS A 173 -14.70 -34.26 -10.15
CA CYS A 173 -16.14 -34.42 -10.10
C CYS A 173 -16.75 -33.51 -9.03
N GLY A 174 -17.72 -32.69 -9.45
CA GLY A 174 -18.74 -32.13 -8.57
C GLY A 174 -20.06 -32.83 -8.88
N GLY A 175 -20.95 -32.15 -9.61
CA GLY A 175 -22.25 -32.71 -10.03
C GLY A 175 -22.22 -33.70 -11.22
N GLY A 176 -21.04 -34.05 -11.75
CA GLY A 176 -20.91 -35.05 -12.82
C GLY A 176 -21.12 -34.59 -14.27
N GLY A 177 -21.61 -33.37 -14.51
CA GLY A 177 -21.91 -32.90 -15.88
C GLY A 177 -20.73 -32.90 -16.88
N LEU A 178 -19.50 -32.69 -16.41
CA LEU A 178 -18.30 -32.79 -17.25
C LEU A 178 -18.00 -34.24 -17.64
N ILE A 179 -18.11 -35.18 -16.70
CA ILE A 179 -17.90 -36.62 -16.95
C ILE A 179 -18.93 -37.13 -17.98
N SER A 180 -20.19 -36.74 -17.85
CA SER A 180 -21.22 -37.07 -18.85
C SER A 180 -20.87 -36.58 -20.25
N GLY A 181 -20.32 -35.37 -20.38
CA GLY A 181 -19.85 -34.84 -21.66
C GLY A 181 -18.63 -35.59 -22.21
N LEU A 182 -17.65 -35.91 -21.36
CA LEU A 182 -16.50 -36.73 -21.73
C LEU A 182 -16.93 -38.10 -22.25
N VAL A 183 -17.89 -38.76 -21.59
CA VAL A 183 -18.43 -40.05 -22.03
C VAL A 183 -19.08 -39.94 -23.41
N GLN A 184 -19.88 -38.90 -23.67
CA GLN A 184 -20.48 -38.68 -24.98
C GLN A 184 -19.44 -38.47 -26.08
N GLY A 185 -18.41 -37.65 -25.81
CA GLY A 185 -17.33 -37.39 -26.76
C GLY A 185 -16.48 -38.65 -27.03
N ILE A 186 -16.16 -39.43 -25.99
CA ILE A 186 -15.43 -40.70 -26.11
C ILE A 186 -16.19 -41.69 -27.01
N ARG A 187 -17.52 -41.79 -26.82
CA ARG A 187 -18.39 -42.65 -27.64
C ARG A 187 -18.46 -42.17 -29.09
N ARG A 188 -18.50 -40.85 -29.31
CA ARG A 188 -18.51 -40.25 -30.66
C ARG A 188 -17.25 -40.62 -31.46
N HIS A 189 -16.10 -40.71 -30.80
CA HIS A 189 -14.82 -41.12 -31.41
C HIS A 189 -14.51 -42.63 -31.31
N PHE A 190 -15.46 -43.45 -30.85
CA PHE A 190 -15.29 -44.91 -30.68
C PHE A 190 -14.13 -45.30 -29.74
N TRP A 191 -13.86 -44.50 -28.72
CA TRP A 191 -12.79 -44.70 -27.74
C TRP A 191 -13.23 -45.45 -26.48
N ASP A 192 -14.50 -45.83 -26.39
CA ASP A 192 -15.19 -46.42 -25.24
C ASP A 192 -14.58 -47.72 -24.69
N LYS A 193 -13.82 -48.47 -25.51
CA LYS A 193 -13.05 -49.65 -25.05
C LYS A 193 -11.59 -49.37 -24.71
N ARG A 194 -11.06 -48.21 -25.11
CA ARG A 194 -9.62 -47.87 -25.04
C ARG A 194 -9.30 -46.87 -23.94
N THR A 195 -10.27 -46.02 -23.60
CA THR A 195 -10.10 -44.92 -22.65
C THR A 195 -10.87 -45.21 -21.36
N LYS A 196 -10.21 -45.02 -20.22
CA LYS A 196 -10.83 -44.98 -18.89
C LYS A 196 -10.97 -43.52 -18.44
N ILE A 197 -11.95 -43.23 -17.58
CA ILE A 197 -12.09 -41.94 -16.91
C ILE A 197 -11.77 -42.10 -15.43
N LEU A 198 -10.86 -41.30 -14.91
CA LEU A 198 -10.60 -41.17 -13.48
C LEU A 198 -11.23 -39.87 -12.96
N ALA A 199 -12.27 -40.02 -12.15
CA ALA A 199 -12.94 -38.95 -11.44
C ALA A 199 -12.29 -38.74 -10.07
N MET A 200 -11.78 -37.53 -9.83
CA MET A 200 -11.17 -37.14 -8.57
C MET A 200 -12.13 -36.26 -7.75
N GLU A 201 -12.24 -36.56 -6.46
CA GLU A 201 -13.03 -35.80 -5.48
C GLU A 201 -12.21 -35.59 -4.20
N THR A 202 -12.61 -34.61 -3.38
CA THR A 202 -12.07 -34.48 -2.02
C THR A 202 -12.89 -35.28 -1.01
N GLU A 203 -12.26 -35.71 0.09
CA GLU A 203 -12.93 -36.42 1.19
C GLU A 203 -14.11 -35.67 1.80
N GLY A 204 -14.25 -34.36 1.60
CA GLY A 204 -15.40 -33.58 2.07
C GLY A 204 -16.51 -33.33 1.03
N THR A 205 -16.30 -33.67 -0.24
CA THR A 205 -17.29 -33.49 -1.34
C THR A 205 -17.36 -34.70 -2.29
N HIS A 206 -17.32 -35.92 -1.76
CA HIS A 206 -17.16 -37.16 -2.53
C HIS A 206 -18.48 -37.87 -2.88
N SER A 207 -19.45 -37.09 -3.38
CA SER A 207 -20.79 -37.57 -3.71
C SER A 207 -20.82 -38.69 -4.78
N LEU A 208 -19.91 -38.65 -5.77
CA LEU A 208 -19.80 -39.70 -6.78
C LEU A 208 -19.20 -40.98 -6.18
N ASN A 209 -18.15 -40.87 -5.37
CA ASN A 209 -17.50 -42.02 -4.75
C ASN A 209 -18.47 -42.81 -3.87
N LEU A 210 -19.25 -42.13 -3.02
CA LEU A 210 -20.31 -42.75 -2.21
C LEU A 210 -21.35 -43.44 -3.10
N SER A 211 -21.81 -42.74 -4.14
CA SER A 211 -22.80 -43.28 -5.07
C SER A 211 -22.29 -44.53 -5.81
N ILE A 212 -20.99 -44.59 -6.12
CA ILE A 212 -20.32 -45.76 -6.73
C ILE A 212 -20.21 -46.92 -5.74
N GLN A 213 -19.83 -46.66 -4.49
CA GLN A 213 -19.75 -47.66 -3.43
C GLN A 213 -21.12 -48.32 -3.17
N GLU A 214 -22.21 -47.54 -3.26
CA GLU A 214 -23.61 -48.00 -3.14
C GLU A 214 -24.17 -48.62 -4.45
N GLY A 215 -23.31 -49.07 -5.36
CA GLY A 215 -23.70 -49.78 -6.59
C GLY A 215 -24.33 -48.88 -7.66
N GLY A 216 -23.99 -47.59 -7.67
CA GLY A 216 -24.49 -46.61 -8.63
C GLY A 216 -25.90 -46.09 -8.31
N ARG A 217 -26.24 -45.96 -7.02
CA ARG A 217 -27.46 -45.27 -6.56
C ARG A 217 -27.11 -43.83 -6.18
N SER A 218 -28.03 -42.89 -6.39
CA SER A 218 -27.80 -41.50 -5.98
C SER A 218 -27.79 -41.42 -4.46
N VAL A 219 -26.70 -40.88 -3.90
CA VAL A 219 -26.52 -40.66 -2.46
C VAL A 219 -26.40 -39.16 -2.22
N ARG A 220 -27.28 -38.62 -1.38
CA ARG A 220 -27.25 -37.21 -0.94
C ARG A 220 -26.31 -37.03 0.23
N MET A 221 -25.35 -36.10 0.12
CA MET A 221 -24.51 -35.69 1.24
C MET A 221 -25.21 -34.65 2.12
N GLU A 222 -25.23 -34.86 3.43
CA GLU A 222 -25.89 -33.96 4.40
C GLU A 222 -25.03 -32.76 4.81
N LYS A 223 -23.70 -32.91 4.87
CA LYS A 223 -22.79 -31.84 5.31
C LYS A 223 -21.48 -31.89 4.54
N LYS A 224 -21.03 -30.72 4.08
CA LYS A 224 -19.78 -30.56 3.34
C LYS A 224 -18.72 -29.96 4.27
N SER A 225 -17.55 -30.58 4.30
CA SER A 225 -16.44 -30.20 5.18
C SER A 225 -15.21 -29.71 4.44
N SER A 226 -15.16 -29.88 3.12
CA SER A 226 -13.99 -29.54 2.32
C SER A 226 -13.97 -28.06 1.93
N ILE A 227 -12.77 -27.50 1.84
CA ILE A 227 -12.53 -26.13 1.36
C ILE A 227 -12.75 -25.97 -0.15
N VAL A 228 -12.86 -27.07 -0.90
CA VAL A 228 -12.99 -27.06 -2.37
C VAL A 228 -14.44 -26.83 -2.79
N ASP A 229 -14.90 -25.59 -2.62
CA ASP A 229 -16.30 -25.18 -2.88
C ASP A 229 -16.75 -25.41 -4.34
N SER A 230 -15.83 -25.48 -5.31
CA SER A 230 -16.16 -25.69 -6.71
C SER A 230 -16.68 -27.10 -7.02
N LEU A 231 -16.39 -28.08 -6.16
CA LEU A 231 -16.86 -29.47 -6.26
C LEU A 231 -18.02 -29.79 -5.32
N ALA A 232 -18.41 -28.84 -4.47
CA ALA A 232 -19.37 -28.98 -3.39
C ALA A 232 -20.84 -29.13 -3.88
N MET A 233 -21.17 -30.25 -4.53
CA MET A 233 -22.56 -30.62 -4.89
C MET A 233 -23.12 -31.66 -3.89
N ASN A 234 -24.42 -31.60 -3.60
CA ASN A 234 -25.06 -32.54 -2.66
C ASN A 234 -25.24 -33.93 -3.26
N GLU A 235 -25.50 -33.98 -4.57
CA GLU A 235 -25.82 -35.17 -5.34
C GLU A 235 -25.20 -35.03 -6.74
N VAL A 236 -24.87 -36.17 -7.35
CA VAL A 236 -24.42 -36.26 -8.74
C VAL A 236 -25.60 -36.45 -9.69
N CYS A 237 -25.47 -36.02 -10.93
CA CYS A 237 -26.53 -36.24 -11.93
C CYS A 237 -26.72 -37.75 -12.21
N ASP A 238 -27.97 -38.18 -12.38
CA ASP A 238 -28.35 -39.57 -12.69
C ASP A 238 -27.65 -40.12 -13.93
N GLN A 239 -27.35 -39.24 -14.90
CA GLN A 239 -26.70 -39.65 -16.14
C GLN A 239 -25.28 -40.19 -15.90
N VAL A 240 -24.51 -39.63 -14.96
CA VAL A 240 -23.18 -40.18 -14.63
C VAL A 240 -23.30 -41.56 -14.02
N LEU A 241 -24.31 -41.79 -13.17
CA LEU A 241 -24.56 -43.09 -12.55
C LEU A 241 -24.99 -44.13 -13.60
N ARG A 242 -25.80 -43.74 -14.58
CA ARG A 242 -26.12 -44.59 -15.75
C ARG A 242 -24.86 -44.92 -16.55
N ASN A 243 -24.03 -43.93 -16.86
CA ASN A 243 -22.77 -44.12 -17.58
C ASN A 243 -21.81 -45.05 -16.81
N PHE A 244 -21.77 -44.95 -15.48
CA PHE A 244 -21.01 -45.84 -14.61
C PHE A 244 -21.51 -47.29 -14.70
N LYS A 245 -22.84 -47.50 -14.60
CA LYS A 245 -23.45 -48.84 -14.74
C LYS A 245 -23.23 -49.45 -16.12
N GLU A 246 -23.24 -48.64 -17.17
CA GLU A 246 -22.93 -49.08 -18.53
C GLU A 246 -21.45 -49.47 -18.70
N ASN A 247 -20.55 -48.93 -17.86
CA ASN A 247 -19.11 -49.21 -17.80
C ASN A 247 -18.40 -49.10 -19.17
N ARG A 248 -18.84 -48.16 -20.01
CA ARG A 248 -18.31 -47.89 -21.37
C ARG A 248 -18.32 -46.40 -21.69
N PRO A 249 -17.24 -45.64 -21.43
CA PRO A 249 -15.95 -46.04 -20.86
C PRO A 249 -16.03 -46.37 -19.37
N SER A 250 -15.02 -47.07 -18.85
CA SER A 250 -14.93 -47.38 -17.43
C SER A 250 -14.63 -46.11 -16.62
N ILE A 251 -15.49 -45.82 -15.64
CA ILE A 251 -15.39 -44.65 -14.76
C ILE A 251 -14.88 -45.13 -13.39
N LEU A 252 -13.70 -44.65 -13.00
CA LEU A 252 -13.08 -44.89 -11.71
C LEU A 252 -13.24 -43.64 -10.85
N SER A 253 -13.48 -43.79 -9.55
CA SER A 253 -13.45 -42.68 -8.60
C SER A 253 -12.36 -42.90 -7.54
N ARG A 254 -11.62 -41.84 -7.22
CA ARG A 254 -10.59 -41.81 -6.16
C ARG A 254 -10.65 -40.50 -5.40
N LEU A 255 -10.22 -40.57 -4.14
CA LEU A 255 -10.26 -39.46 -3.20
C LEU A 255 -8.87 -38.90 -2.92
N VAL A 256 -8.83 -37.60 -2.65
CA VAL A 256 -7.66 -36.89 -2.11
C VAL A 256 -8.10 -36.01 -0.94
N THR A 257 -7.16 -35.66 -0.08
CA THR A 257 -7.44 -34.71 1.01
C THR A 257 -7.41 -33.27 0.49
N ASP A 258 -8.00 -32.34 1.25
CA ASP A 258 -7.91 -30.91 0.95
C ASP A 258 -6.45 -30.43 0.95
N GLN A 259 -5.64 -30.95 1.87
CA GLN A 259 -4.21 -30.64 1.94
C GLN A 259 -3.50 -31.08 0.66
N ASP A 260 -3.84 -32.25 0.12
CA ASP A 260 -3.26 -32.74 -1.13
C ASP A 260 -3.67 -31.88 -2.34
N ALA A 261 -4.86 -31.29 -2.32
CA ALA A 261 -5.30 -30.36 -3.36
C ALA A 261 -4.56 -29.02 -3.29
N ILE A 262 -4.34 -28.47 -2.08
CA ILE A 262 -3.55 -27.25 -1.87
C ILE A 262 -2.10 -27.48 -2.33
N GLU A 263 -1.48 -28.56 -1.87
CA GLU A 263 -0.10 -28.90 -2.20
C GLU A 263 0.07 -29.10 -3.71
N ALA A 264 -0.87 -29.80 -4.35
CA ALA A 264 -0.85 -29.97 -5.80
C ALA A 264 -1.01 -28.64 -6.56
N CYS A 265 -1.84 -27.71 -6.06
CA CYS A 265 -1.98 -26.38 -6.67
C CYS A 265 -0.67 -25.59 -6.63
N LEU A 266 -0.01 -25.56 -5.47
CA LEU A 266 1.27 -24.86 -5.29
C LEU A 266 2.37 -25.49 -6.13
N ARG A 267 2.52 -26.82 -6.08
CA ARG A 267 3.52 -27.54 -6.88
C ARG A 267 3.30 -27.37 -8.38
N PHE A 268 2.05 -27.39 -8.83
CA PHE A 268 1.73 -27.18 -10.24
C PHE A 268 2.07 -25.75 -10.69
N ALA A 269 1.86 -24.75 -9.81
CA ALA A 269 2.28 -23.38 -10.10
C ALA A 269 3.80 -23.26 -10.21
N ASP A 270 4.56 -23.99 -9.40
CA ASP A 270 6.03 -24.00 -9.47
C ASP A 270 6.54 -24.75 -10.72
N ASP A 271 5.98 -25.93 -11.01
CA ASP A 271 6.43 -26.82 -12.10
C ASP A 271 6.01 -26.32 -13.49
N HIS A 272 4.79 -25.75 -13.60
CA HIS A 272 4.18 -25.40 -14.90
C HIS A 272 3.91 -23.91 -15.07
N HIS A 273 4.16 -23.09 -14.04
CA HIS A 273 3.92 -21.64 -14.06
C HIS A 273 2.46 -21.24 -14.37
N PHE A 274 1.51 -22.13 -14.04
CA PHE A 274 0.07 -21.86 -14.14
C PHE A 274 -0.58 -21.97 -12.76
N LEU A 275 -1.35 -20.95 -12.39
CA LEU A 275 -2.22 -21.02 -11.22
C LEU A 275 -3.58 -21.62 -11.62
N VAL A 276 -4.05 -22.60 -10.85
CA VAL A 276 -5.30 -23.33 -11.11
C VAL A 276 -6.23 -23.30 -9.89
N ASP A 277 -7.53 -23.44 -10.13
CA ASP A 277 -8.52 -23.58 -9.05
C ASP A 277 -8.29 -24.87 -8.25
N LEU A 278 -8.65 -24.86 -6.96
CA LEU A 278 -8.53 -26.03 -6.09
C LEU A 278 -9.30 -27.25 -6.63
N GLY A 279 -10.44 -27.02 -7.30
CA GLY A 279 -11.20 -28.08 -7.96
C GLY A 279 -10.42 -28.74 -9.10
N CYS A 280 -9.57 -28.01 -9.82
CA CYS A 280 -8.67 -28.57 -10.82
C CYS A 280 -7.46 -29.27 -10.18
N ALA A 281 -6.94 -28.68 -9.09
CA ALA A 281 -5.80 -29.22 -8.35
C ALA A 281 -6.07 -30.63 -7.80
N THR A 282 -7.32 -30.99 -7.47
CA THR A 282 -7.69 -32.37 -7.10
C THR A 282 -7.34 -33.40 -8.18
N SER A 283 -7.51 -33.04 -9.46
CA SER A 283 -7.17 -33.91 -10.59
C SER A 283 -5.66 -34.04 -10.74
N ILE A 284 -4.95 -32.93 -10.60
CA ILE A 284 -3.49 -32.86 -10.69
C ILE A 284 -2.83 -33.65 -9.55
N SER A 285 -3.40 -33.59 -8.34
CA SER A 285 -2.91 -34.32 -7.16
C SER A 285 -2.82 -35.84 -7.40
N SER A 286 -3.72 -36.40 -8.22
CA SER A 286 -3.69 -37.82 -8.59
C SER A 286 -2.39 -38.24 -9.31
N VAL A 287 -1.76 -37.31 -10.04
CA VAL A 287 -0.49 -37.54 -10.72
C VAL A 287 0.66 -37.49 -9.72
N TYR A 288 0.74 -36.43 -8.90
CA TYR A 288 1.79 -36.28 -7.89
C TYR A 288 1.82 -37.41 -6.85
N LYS A 289 0.64 -37.96 -6.48
CA LYS A 289 0.50 -39.10 -5.56
C LYS A 289 0.67 -40.48 -6.23
N GLY A 290 0.99 -40.52 -7.52
CA GLY A 290 1.14 -41.77 -8.28
C GLY A 290 -0.13 -42.63 -8.34
N ILE A 291 -1.31 -42.04 -8.16
CA ILE A 291 -2.60 -42.75 -8.28
C ILE A 291 -2.79 -43.18 -9.74
N VAL A 292 -2.50 -42.27 -10.68
CA VAL A 292 -2.57 -42.53 -12.12
C VAL A 292 -1.67 -43.70 -12.54
N ASP A 293 -0.43 -43.73 -12.04
CA ASP A 293 0.53 -44.78 -12.39
C ASP A 293 0.12 -46.16 -11.84
N ARG A 294 -0.42 -46.21 -10.61
CA ARG A 294 -0.97 -47.44 -10.02
C ARG A 294 -2.14 -48.02 -10.83
N ILE A 295 -3.05 -47.16 -11.30
CA ILE A 295 -4.20 -47.58 -12.12
C ILE A 295 -3.74 -48.11 -13.49
N LEU A 296 -2.71 -47.51 -14.07
CA LEU A 296 -2.17 -47.91 -15.38
C LEU A 296 -1.29 -49.17 -15.32
N THR A 297 -0.77 -49.54 -14.14
CA THR A 297 0.09 -50.71 -13.94
C THR A 297 -0.65 -51.96 -13.44
N ASN A 298 -1.99 -51.91 -13.27
CA ASN A 298 -2.84 -53.04 -12.87
C ASN A 298 -2.43 -53.74 -11.55
N ASN A 299 -1.88 -53.01 -10.57
CA ASN A 299 -1.54 -53.56 -9.24
C ASN A 299 -2.73 -53.53 -8.26
N GLU A 300 -3.94 -53.86 -8.71
CA GLU A 300 -5.13 -53.94 -7.85
C GLU A 300 -5.87 -55.28 -8.05
N GLU A 301 -5.27 -56.39 -7.58
CA GLU A 301 -6.02 -57.58 -7.14
C GLU A 301 -5.37 -58.16 -5.86
N GLU A 302 -6.23 -58.33 -4.85
CA GLU A 302 -6.17 -59.26 -3.71
C GLU A 302 -5.01 -59.19 -2.69
N SER A 303 -5.38 -58.69 -1.51
CA SER A 303 -4.84 -59.09 -0.21
C SER A 303 -4.96 -60.61 0.03
N ALA A 304 -3.84 -61.32 0.16
CA ALA A 304 -3.50 -62.14 1.33
C ALA A 304 -2.25 -62.99 1.09
N SER A 305 -1.40 -63.07 2.13
CA SER A 305 -0.15 -63.85 2.21
C SER A 305 1.06 -63.35 1.40
N LYS A 306 1.36 -62.05 1.49
CA LYS A 306 2.75 -61.61 1.44
C LYS A 306 3.12 -61.10 2.82
N TRP A 307 4.21 -61.61 3.37
CA TRP A 307 4.77 -61.06 4.60
C TRP A 307 5.14 -59.61 4.30
N TYR A 308 4.38 -58.68 4.87
CA TYR A 308 4.76 -57.29 4.94
C TYR A 308 5.60 -57.12 6.20
N PRO A 309 6.73 -56.42 6.11
CA PRO A 309 7.52 -56.20 7.29
C PRO A 309 6.69 -55.45 8.34
N ASP A 310 6.73 -55.93 9.57
CA ASP A 310 6.05 -55.33 10.70
C ASP A 310 6.78 -54.04 11.12
N TYR A 311 6.15 -53.25 11.99
CA TYR A 311 6.73 -51.97 12.45
C TYR A 311 8.17 -52.15 12.97
N LYS A 312 8.46 -53.29 13.61
CA LYS A 312 9.80 -53.66 14.12
C LYS A 312 10.85 -53.88 13.03
N TYR A 313 10.47 -54.42 11.87
CA TYR A 313 11.42 -54.55 10.76
C TYR A 313 11.81 -53.20 10.15
N PHE A 314 10.90 -52.21 10.20
CA PHE A 314 11.20 -50.84 9.80
C PHE A 314 11.90 -50.02 10.89
N GLU A 315 11.89 -50.49 12.13
CA GLU A 315 12.55 -49.88 13.29
C GLU A 315 14.08 -50.01 13.19
N GLY A 316 14.70 -49.17 12.36
CA GLY A 316 16.14 -49.14 12.11
C GLY A 316 16.53 -48.96 10.64
N THR A 317 15.62 -49.16 9.69
CA THR A 317 15.87 -48.94 8.25
C THR A 317 15.70 -47.47 7.82
N ASP A 318 14.97 -46.66 8.61
CA ASP A 318 14.83 -45.21 8.42
C ASP A 318 16.06 -44.39 8.88
N LYS A 319 17.07 -45.04 9.44
CA LYS A 319 18.35 -44.41 9.79
C LYS A 319 19.28 -44.46 8.59
N LYS A 320 20.00 -43.37 8.30
CA LYS A 320 20.99 -43.31 7.18
C LYS A 320 22.12 -44.35 7.29
N VAL A 321 22.31 -44.95 8.47
CA VAL A 321 23.38 -45.92 8.76
C VAL A 321 22.75 -47.18 9.35
N LYS A 322 23.11 -48.34 8.79
CA LYS A 322 22.52 -49.65 9.13
C LYS A 322 23.16 -50.31 10.37
N PHE A 323 24.33 -49.82 10.78
CA PHE A 323 25.08 -50.25 11.97
C PHE A 323 25.55 -48.98 12.71
N ILE A 324 25.38 -48.95 14.04
CA ILE A 324 25.79 -47.81 14.88
C ILE A 324 27.18 -48.15 15.45
N GLU A 325 28.21 -47.42 15.04
CA GLU A 325 29.49 -47.38 15.77
C GLU A 325 29.36 -46.38 16.94
N GLU A 326 30.01 -46.66 18.08
CA GLU A 326 29.87 -45.91 19.35
C GLU A 326 30.16 -44.40 19.26
N GLU A 327 30.77 -43.90 18.18
CA GLU A 327 31.11 -42.48 18.00
C GLU A 327 30.00 -41.61 17.39
N LEU A 328 28.91 -42.19 16.88
CA LEU A 328 27.83 -41.44 16.20
C LEU A 328 26.55 -41.38 17.04
N ASP A 329 26.63 -40.66 18.16
CA ASP A 329 25.47 -40.33 18.99
C ASP A 329 24.74 -39.10 18.42
N GLY A 330 23.97 -39.31 17.35
CA GLY A 330 23.17 -38.26 16.71
C GLY A 330 22.20 -38.81 15.67
N THR A 331 20.90 -38.67 15.92
CA THR A 331 19.82 -39.10 15.02
C THR A 331 19.80 -38.26 13.73
N ILE A 332 20.35 -38.79 12.63
CA ILE A 332 20.23 -38.19 11.30
C ILE A 332 19.05 -38.85 10.56
N SER A 333 17.90 -38.21 10.58
CA SER A 333 16.71 -38.61 9.81
C SER A 333 16.68 -37.96 8.42
N PRO A 334 16.33 -38.68 7.33
CA PRO A 334 16.36 -38.16 5.96
C PRO A 334 15.15 -37.27 5.59
N ASN A 335 14.07 -37.32 6.38
CA ASN A 335 12.80 -36.62 6.11
C ASN A 335 12.48 -35.52 7.13
N VAL A 336 13.49 -34.83 7.65
CA VAL A 336 13.22 -33.53 8.26
C VAL A 336 12.96 -32.60 7.09
N ASN A 337 11.72 -32.10 6.94
CA ASN A 337 11.51 -30.80 6.33
C ASN A 337 12.43 -29.88 7.14
N VAL A 338 13.66 -29.68 6.66
CA VAL A 338 14.49 -28.59 7.15
C VAL A 338 13.61 -27.41 6.83
N ALA A 339 12.93 -26.88 7.84
CA ALA A 339 12.23 -25.63 7.70
C ALA A 339 13.32 -24.74 7.12
N VAL A 340 13.21 -24.43 5.82
CA VAL A 340 14.15 -23.51 5.17
C VAL A 340 14.08 -22.34 6.11
N PRO A 341 15.15 -22.06 6.89
CA PRO A 341 15.04 -21.12 7.98
C PRO A 341 14.48 -19.89 7.31
N LEU A 342 13.26 -19.49 7.70
CA LEU A 342 12.57 -18.35 7.10
C LEU A 342 13.64 -17.28 7.12
N THR A 343 14.21 -16.99 5.96
CA THR A 343 15.39 -16.16 5.89
C THR A 343 14.77 -14.81 6.05
N ARG A 344 14.56 -14.42 7.32
CA ARG A 344 14.12 -13.09 7.67
C ARG A 344 15.14 -12.21 7.00
N TYR A 345 14.72 -11.50 5.97
CA TYR A 345 15.54 -10.47 5.36
C TYR A 345 16.03 -9.63 6.51
N ARG A 346 17.33 -9.75 6.81
CA ARG A 346 17.93 -8.95 7.85
C ARG A 346 18.06 -7.59 7.23
N ASN A 347 17.15 -6.68 7.59
CA ASN A 347 17.24 -5.30 7.17
C ASN A 347 18.65 -4.80 7.54
N VAL A 348 19.28 -4.12 6.58
CA VAL A 348 20.59 -3.54 6.81
C VAL A 348 20.35 -2.29 7.64
N VAL A 349 20.94 -2.24 8.83
CA VAL A 349 20.91 -1.05 9.66
C VAL A 349 22.11 -0.20 9.29
N ILE A 350 21.87 0.95 8.68
CA ILE A 350 22.92 1.93 8.37
C ILE A 350 22.85 3.05 9.40
N ASN A 351 23.99 3.32 10.02
CA ASN A 351 24.15 4.46 10.90
C ASN A 351 24.70 5.64 10.09
N PHE A 352 23.84 6.59 9.79
CA PHE A 352 24.22 7.89 9.28
C PHE A 352 24.87 8.67 10.43
N GLY A 353 26.19 8.79 10.39
CA GLY A 353 26.96 9.36 11.48
C GLY A 353 26.72 10.87 11.67
N PRO A 354 27.05 11.41 12.86
CA PRO A 354 26.90 12.84 13.17
C PRO A 354 27.67 13.77 12.23
N GLN A 355 28.78 13.28 11.67
CA GLN A 355 29.58 14.00 10.67
C GLN A 355 29.22 13.49 9.28
N HIS A 356 28.19 14.09 8.70
CA HIS A 356 27.83 13.86 7.31
C HIS A 356 27.37 15.18 6.66
N PRO A 357 27.84 15.54 5.45
CA PRO A 357 27.46 16.81 4.80
C PRO A 357 25.94 17.00 4.65
N ALA A 358 25.23 15.91 4.30
CA ALA A 358 23.77 15.90 4.16
C ALA A 358 22.99 16.13 5.46
N ALA A 359 23.64 16.01 6.62
CA ALA A 359 22.99 16.20 7.92
C ALA A 359 22.87 17.69 8.32
N HIS A 360 23.35 18.65 7.50
CA HIS A 360 23.28 20.10 7.74
C HIS A 360 23.51 20.51 9.21
N GLY A 361 24.53 19.91 9.83
CA GLY A 361 24.79 20.03 11.27
C GLY A 361 25.21 18.69 11.85
N VAL A 362 24.67 18.35 13.02
CA VAL A 362 25.05 17.17 13.79
C VAL A 362 23.80 16.32 14.04
N LEU A 363 23.51 15.41 13.10
CA LEU A 363 22.41 14.44 13.19
C LEU A 363 22.95 13.03 13.11
N ARG A 364 22.54 12.17 14.04
CA ARG A 364 22.73 10.73 13.90
C ARG A 364 21.42 10.11 13.46
N LEU A 365 21.37 9.52 12.27
CA LEU A 365 20.16 8.89 11.73
C LEU A 365 20.39 7.39 11.58
N ILE A 366 19.63 6.59 12.32
CA ILE A 366 19.67 5.13 12.19
C ILE A 366 18.58 4.72 11.20
N LEU A 367 18.99 4.20 10.05
CA LEU A 367 18.08 3.79 8.99
C LEU A 367 18.04 2.27 8.91
N GLU A 368 16.84 1.70 8.99
CA GLU A 368 16.61 0.29 8.65
C GLU A 368 16.21 0.20 7.18
N LEU A 369 17.08 -0.39 6.37
CA LEU A 369 16.90 -0.49 4.93
C LEU A 369 16.53 -1.92 4.50
N ARG A 370 15.63 -2.02 3.53
CA ARG A 370 15.35 -3.24 2.77
C ARG A 370 15.85 -3.04 1.35
N GLY A 371 17.11 -3.42 1.11
CA GLY A 371 17.81 -3.03 -0.12
C GLY A 371 18.09 -1.53 -0.09
N GLU A 372 17.49 -0.77 -0.99
CA GLU A 372 17.62 0.71 -1.06
C GLU A 372 16.46 1.47 -0.41
N TYR A 373 15.35 0.78 -0.12
CA TYR A 373 14.15 1.36 0.46
C TYR A 373 14.26 1.50 1.98
N VAL A 374 13.84 2.65 2.50
CA VAL A 374 13.78 2.93 3.93
C VAL A 374 12.52 2.30 4.53
N VAL A 375 12.70 1.44 5.53
CA VAL A 375 11.60 0.82 6.29
C VAL A 375 11.34 1.59 7.58
N ARG A 376 12.40 2.04 8.24
CA ARG A 376 12.32 2.85 9.46
C ARG A 376 13.47 3.85 9.50
N ALA A 377 13.19 5.07 9.95
CA ALA A 377 14.19 6.10 10.16
C ALA A 377 14.11 6.64 11.60
N ASP A 378 15.15 6.39 12.39
CA ASP A 378 15.22 6.81 13.78
C ASP A 378 16.23 7.97 13.92
N PRO A 379 15.78 9.25 13.98
CA PRO A 379 16.65 10.40 14.19
C PRO A 379 17.05 10.52 15.67
N HIS A 380 18.32 10.26 15.96
CA HIS A 380 18.93 10.51 17.26
C HIS A 380 19.43 11.96 17.32
N ILE A 381 18.73 12.74 18.14
CA ILE A 381 19.02 14.15 18.44
C ILE A 381 19.64 14.30 19.84
N GLY A 382 19.94 15.52 20.26
CA GLY A 382 20.51 15.86 21.56
C GLY A 382 22.03 16.04 21.55
N LEU A 383 22.67 15.93 20.39
CA LEU A 383 24.12 16.10 20.25
C LEU A 383 24.54 17.57 20.40
N LEU A 384 23.63 18.51 20.14
CA LEU A 384 23.85 19.94 20.33
C LEU A 384 23.07 20.49 21.54
N HIS A 385 22.53 19.64 22.42
CA HIS A 385 21.73 20.08 23.56
C HIS A 385 22.62 20.75 24.62
N ARG A 386 22.32 22.01 24.93
CA ARG A 386 23.11 22.84 25.87
C ARG A 386 22.39 23.15 27.18
N GLY A 387 21.17 22.64 27.36
CA GLY A 387 20.31 23.01 28.49
C GLY A 387 19.94 24.49 28.48
N THR A 388 19.64 25.04 27.31
CA THR A 388 19.41 26.48 27.11
C THR A 388 18.24 26.95 27.96
N GLU A 389 17.14 26.18 27.98
CA GLU A 389 15.97 26.49 28.81
C GLU A 389 16.33 26.60 30.29
N LYS A 390 17.25 25.74 30.77
CA LYS A 390 17.69 25.75 32.17
C LYS A 390 18.60 26.93 32.48
N LEU A 391 19.47 27.31 31.55
CA LEU A 391 20.35 28.47 31.71
C LEU A 391 19.54 29.77 31.80
N MET A 392 18.44 29.88 31.06
CA MET A 392 17.59 31.08 31.10
C MET A 392 16.91 31.28 32.45
N GLU A 393 16.55 30.22 33.19
CA GLU A 393 15.98 30.32 34.54
C GLU A 393 16.92 31.04 35.53
N TYR A 394 18.24 30.99 35.28
CA TYR A 394 19.24 31.65 36.13
C TYR A 394 19.63 33.06 35.66
N LYS A 395 19.06 33.55 34.56
CA LYS A 395 19.40 34.85 33.94
C LYS A 395 18.21 35.81 34.03
N THR A 396 18.49 37.11 33.99
CA THR A 396 17.41 38.10 33.85
C THR A 396 16.85 38.09 32.42
N TYR A 397 15.67 38.66 32.20
CA TYR A 397 15.06 38.71 30.87
C TYR A 397 15.96 39.34 29.79
N THR A 398 16.66 40.43 30.11
CA THR A 398 17.62 41.07 29.19
C THR A 398 18.84 40.19 28.92
N GLN A 399 19.32 39.45 29.93
CA GLN A 399 20.46 38.54 29.79
C GLN A 399 20.09 37.22 29.08
N ALA A 400 18.82 36.84 29.10
CA ALA A 400 18.30 35.64 28.47
C ALA A 400 18.07 35.83 26.95
N LEU A 401 17.86 37.06 26.49
CA LEU A 401 17.63 37.38 25.08
C LEU A 401 18.66 36.76 24.11
N PRO A 402 19.99 36.87 24.32
CA PRO A 402 20.97 36.35 23.35
C PRO A 402 20.99 34.82 23.21
N TYR A 403 20.29 34.09 24.08
CA TYR A 403 20.09 32.66 23.86
C TYR A 403 19.15 32.42 22.68
N MET A 404 18.17 33.30 22.44
CA MET A 404 17.20 33.19 21.34
C MET A 404 17.89 33.31 19.97
N ASP A 405 18.86 34.20 19.83
CA ASP A 405 19.65 34.40 18.60
C ASP A 405 20.50 33.17 18.24
N ARG A 406 20.75 32.29 19.22
CA ARG A 406 21.66 31.13 19.10
C ARG A 406 20.92 29.80 18.95
N LEU A 407 19.58 29.81 19.03
CA LEU A 407 18.74 28.62 18.82
C LEU A 407 18.67 28.31 17.33
N ASP A 408 17.75 28.97 16.63
CA ASP A 408 17.84 29.05 15.18
C ASP A 408 18.81 30.18 14.83
N TYR A 409 20.06 29.78 14.59
CA TYR A 409 21.15 30.68 14.25
C TYR A 409 21.10 31.17 12.79
N VAL A 410 20.04 30.83 12.04
CA VAL A 410 19.76 31.39 10.72
C VAL A 410 18.75 32.53 10.84
N SER A 411 17.65 32.37 11.60
CA SER A 411 16.64 33.43 11.78
C SER A 411 16.72 34.12 13.16
N MET A 412 17.84 34.80 13.43
CA MET A 412 18.12 35.41 14.74
C MET A 412 17.04 36.40 15.19
N MET A 413 16.69 37.36 14.32
CA MET A 413 15.76 38.45 14.63
C MET A 413 14.32 37.96 14.86
N ALA A 414 13.90 36.89 14.18
CA ALA A 414 12.58 36.29 14.36
C ALA A 414 12.45 35.65 15.75
N ASN A 415 13.50 35.02 16.24
CA ASN A 415 13.54 34.43 17.58
C ASN A 415 13.52 35.52 18.66
N GLU A 416 14.32 36.58 18.48
CA GLU A 416 14.33 37.76 19.34
C GLU A 416 12.95 38.45 19.38
N GLN A 417 12.27 38.53 18.23
CA GLN A 417 10.92 39.08 18.10
C GLN A 417 9.90 38.25 18.88
N CYS A 418 9.90 36.93 18.74
CA CYS A 418 9.00 36.06 19.50
C CYS A 418 9.19 36.23 21.02
N TYR A 419 10.44 36.27 21.45
CA TYR A 419 10.79 36.49 22.85
C TYR A 419 10.32 37.85 23.36
N SER A 420 10.53 38.90 22.55
CA SER A 420 10.12 40.27 22.88
C SER A 420 8.60 40.40 22.96
N LEU A 421 7.85 39.80 22.03
CA LEU A 421 6.38 39.80 22.03
C LEU A 421 5.80 39.02 23.22
N ALA A 422 6.41 37.91 23.62
CA ALA A 422 6.02 37.18 24.83
C ALA A 422 6.15 38.06 26.07
N LEU A 423 7.25 38.80 26.19
CA LEU A 423 7.48 39.70 27.31
C LEU A 423 6.62 40.95 27.28
N GLU A 424 6.42 41.56 26.12
CA GLU A 424 5.53 42.71 25.94
C GLU A 424 4.08 42.37 26.33
N LYS A 425 3.63 41.15 26.00
CA LYS A 425 2.32 40.63 26.39
C LYS A 425 2.19 40.43 27.91
N LEU A 426 3.23 39.92 28.59
CA LEU A 426 3.24 39.80 30.06
C LEU A 426 3.33 41.16 30.77
N LEU A 427 4.11 42.08 30.21
CA LEU A 427 4.27 43.45 30.73
C LEU A 427 3.08 44.35 30.39
N ASN A 428 2.19 43.91 29.50
CA ASN A 428 1.07 44.67 28.96
C ASN A 428 1.51 46.03 28.36
N ILE A 429 2.63 46.01 27.63
CA ILE A 429 3.17 47.18 26.91
C ILE A 429 3.07 46.96 25.41
N ARG A 430 2.95 48.05 24.64
CA ARG A 430 2.98 48.00 23.17
C ARG A 430 4.20 48.77 22.66
N ALA A 431 4.94 48.14 21.75
CA ALA A 431 6.06 48.79 21.08
C ALA A 431 5.57 49.96 20.19
N PRO A 432 6.38 51.02 20.02
CA PRO A 432 6.02 52.14 19.15
C PRO A 432 5.96 51.69 17.68
N LYS A 433 5.06 52.30 16.90
CA LYS A 433 4.79 51.89 15.50
C LYS A 433 6.04 51.83 14.61
N ARG A 434 6.98 52.76 14.79
CA ARG A 434 8.29 52.72 14.10
C ARG A 434 9.11 51.47 14.43
N ALA A 435 9.15 51.06 15.69
CA ALA A 435 9.88 49.84 16.09
C ALA A 435 9.19 48.58 15.55
N GLN A 436 7.86 48.58 15.47
CA GLN A 436 7.09 47.50 14.84
C GLN A 436 7.42 47.35 13.35
N TYR A 437 7.51 48.46 12.60
CA TYR A 437 7.94 48.43 11.20
C TYR A 437 9.38 47.95 11.01
N ILE A 438 10.30 48.37 11.88
CA ILE A 438 11.70 47.92 11.81
C ILE A 438 11.80 46.41 12.06
N ARG A 439 11.03 45.88 13.03
CA ARG A 439 10.96 44.43 13.32
C ARG A 439 10.42 43.63 12.13
N GLY A 440 9.42 44.15 11.41
CA GLY A 440 8.82 43.46 10.26
C GLY A 440 9.76 43.30 9.05
N CYS A 441 10.82 44.09 8.97
CA CYS A 441 11.71 44.12 7.79
C CYS A 441 12.86 43.08 7.83
N GLY A 442 13.09 42.39 8.95
CA GLY A 442 14.33 41.61 9.21
C GLY A 442 14.22 40.08 9.10
N ALA A 443 13.33 39.53 8.26
CA ALA A 443 12.98 38.09 8.30
C ALA A 443 13.22 37.30 6.99
N LEU A 444 14.20 37.67 6.15
CA LEU A 444 14.46 37.01 4.87
C LEU A 444 15.85 36.34 4.84
N ASP A 445 15.87 35.01 4.80
CA ASP A 445 17.07 34.18 4.58
C ASP A 445 16.70 32.98 3.68
N ILE A 446 17.55 32.65 2.69
CA ILE A 446 17.33 31.57 1.70
C ILE A 446 18.65 30.79 1.47
N GLY A 447 18.57 29.47 1.22
CA GLY A 447 19.73 28.65 0.84
C GLY A 447 19.42 27.49 -0.13
N ALA A 448 20.30 27.26 -1.12
CA ALA A 448 20.38 26.05 -1.98
C ALA A 448 21.77 25.95 -2.65
N LEU A 449 22.29 24.77 -3.04
CA LEU A 449 23.74 24.41 -3.16
C LEU A 449 24.60 24.86 -4.39
N THR A 450 24.02 25.23 -5.54
CA THR A 450 24.74 25.86 -6.69
C THR A 450 24.36 27.32 -6.87
N PRO A 451 23.07 27.69 -6.66
CA PRO A 451 22.67 29.01 -6.20
C PRO A 451 23.34 29.43 -4.89
N PHE A 452 24.09 28.55 -4.24
CA PHE A 452 24.57 28.75 -2.87
C PHE A 452 25.53 29.89 -2.77
N PHE A 453 26.50 29.92 -3.68
CA PHE A 453 27.49 30.98 -3.70
C PHE A 453 26.87 32.30 -4.15
N TRP A 454 25.88 32.27 -5.06
CA TRP A 454 25.14 33.46 -5.49
C TRP A 454 24.25 34.02 -4.38
N LEU A 455 23.49 33.17 -3.71
CA LEU A 455 22.66 33.52 -2.56
C LEU A 455 23.49 33.87 -1.34
N PHE A 456 24.69 33.31 -1.18
CA PHE A 456 25.59 33.69 -0.09
C PHE A 456 26.21 35.06 -0.31
N GLU A 457 26.40 35.48 -1.56
CA GLU A 457 26.74 36.87 -1.87
C GLU A 457 25.61 37.81 -1.44
N GLU A 458 24.36 37.50 -1.81
CA GLU A 458 23.20 38.30 -1.40
C GLU A 458 22.98 38.27 0.12
N ARG A 459 23.18 37.12 0.75
CA ARG A 459 23.15 36.97 2.20
C ARG A 459 24.26 37.76 2.88
N GLU A 460 25.44 37.85 2.28
CA GLU A 460 26.54 38.66 2.81
C GLU A 460 26.19 40.16 2.80
N LYS A 461 25.50 40.64 1.75
CA LYS A 461 24.95 42.00 1.70
C LYS A 461 23.92 42.23 2.81
N LEU A 462 23.05 41.26 3.09
CA LEU A 462 22.12 41.31 4.22
C LEU A 462 22.85 41.32 5.57
N MET A 463 23.93 40.55 5.71
CA MET A 463 24.77 40.54 6.92
C MET A 463 25.48 41.88 7.15
N GLU A 464 25.83 42.61 6.08
CA GLU A 464 26.32 43.98 6.18
C GLU A 464 25.25 44.93 6.74
N PHE A 465 23.98 44.76 6.36
CA PHE A 465 22.89 45.53 6.97
C PHE A 465 22.73 45.20 8.46
N TYR A 466 22.86 43.93 8.85
CA TYR A 466 22.79 43.52 10.26
C TYR A 466 23.95 44.13 11.05
N GLU A 467 25.15 44.13 10.48
CA GLU A 467 26.34 44.75 11.05
C GLU A 467 26.18 46.26 11.22
N ARG A 468 25.62 46.95 10.22
CA ARG A 468 25.38 48.40 10.30
C ARG A 468 24.33 48.79 11.35
N VAL A 469 23.33 47.94 11.58
CA VAL A 469 22.25 48.21 12.53
C VAL A 469 22.61 47.82 13.96
N SER A 470 23.30 46.68 14.15
CA SER A 470 23.55 46.10 15.47
C SER A 470 25.01 46.11 15.91
N GLY A 471 25.94 46.26 14.96
CA GLY A 471 27.38 46.07 15.17
C GLY A 471 27.84 44.61 15.09
N ALA A 472 26.93 43.66 14.90
CA ALA A 472 27.23 42.24 14.73
C ALA A 472 26.61 41.71 13.45
N ARG A 473 27.30 40.78 12.78
CA ARG A 473 26.82 40.20 11.51
C ARG A 473 25.64 39.26 11.73
N MET A 474 25.76 38.32 12.69
CA MET A 474 24.70 37.32 12.94
C MET A 474 23.95 37.56 14.26
N HIS A 475 24.60 37.36 15.40
CA HIS A 475 23.94 37.50 16.72
C HIS A 475 23.84 38.97 17.12
N ALA A 476 22.73 39.59 16.76
CA ALA A 476 22.52 41.03 16.81
C ALA A 476 22.00 41.54 18.17
N ALA A 477 21.20 40.74 18.89
CA ALA A 477 20.51 41.15 20.12
C ALA A 477 19.85 42.54 20.00
N TYR A 478 19.25 42.77 18.82
CA TYR A 478 18.76 44.06 18.34
C TYR A 478 17.29 44.25 18.65
N VAL A 479 16.45 43.24 18.44
CA VAL A 479 15.05 43.25 18.83
C VAL A 479 14.97 42.95 20.32
N ARG A 480 14.46 43.93 21.08
CA ARG A 480 14.40 43.84 22.54
C ARG A 480 12.98 44.02 23.04
N PRO A 481 12.62 43.44 24.20
CA PRO A 481 11.33 43.70 24.83
C PRO A 481 11.10 45.21 25.00
N GLY A 482 10.03 45.74 24.40
CA GLY A 482 9.67 47.15 24.34
C GLY A 482 10.01 47.88 23.03
N GLY A 483 10.74 47.26 22.09
CA GLY A 483 11.00 47.80 20.76
C GLY A 483 12.27 47.29 20.09
N VAL A 484 13.14 48.21 19.69
CA VAL A 484 14.44 47.91 19.08
C VAL A 484 15.55 48.56 19.92
N SER A 485 16.75 47.99 19.88
CA SER A 485 17.91 48.45 20.64
C SER A 485 18.35 49.85 20.21
N GLN A 486 18.47 50.08 18.91
CA GLN A 486 18.89 51.35 18.30
C GLN A 486 18.07 51.65 17.05
N ASP A 487 18.00 52.89 16.60
CA ASP A 487 17.32 53.26 15.35
C ASP A 487 18.22 52.95 14.15
N LEU A 488 17.64 52.89 12.95
CA LEU A 488 18.40 52.61 11.72
C LEU A 488 19.41 53.75 11.42
N PRO A 489 20.64 53.43 10.96
CA PRO A 489 21.59 54.44 10.53
C PRO A 489 21.11 55.14 9.25
N ILE A 490 21.57 56.39 9.07
CA ILE A 490 21.20 57.22 7.91
C ILE A 490 21.72 56.56 6.62
N GLY A 491 20.89 56.53 5.57
CA GLY A 491 21.23 55.96 4.26
C GLY A 491 20.94 54.47 4.11
N LEU A 492 20.73 53.73 5.21
CA LEU A 492 20.51 52.28 5.14
C LEU A 492 19.22 51.89 4.37
N MET A 493 18.17 52.70 4.47
CA MET A 493 16.93 52.42 3.74
C MET A 493 17.12 52.52 2.22
N ASP A 494 17.96 53.44 1.75
CA ASP A 494 18.27 53.59 0.33
C ASP A 494 19.08 52.38 -0.17
N ASP A 495 20.00 51.89 0.66
CA ASP A 495 20.81 50.70 0.36
C ASP A 495 19.95 49.42 0.33
N ILE A 496 19.02 49.26 1.28
CA ILE A 496 18.05 48.15 1.30
C ILE A 496 17.16 48.22 0.06
N TYR A 497 16.72 49.41 -0.35
CA TYR A 497 15.91 49.60 -1.54
C TYR A 497 16.67 49.24 -2.82
N GLN A 498 17.93 49.67 -2.95
CA GLN A 498 18.79 49.29 -4.06
C GLN A 498 19.02 47.78 -4.11
N TRP A 499 19.27 47.17 -2.95
CA TRP A 499 19.40 45.72 -2.83
C TRP A 499 18.12 45.01 -3.27
N ALA A 500 16.96 45.41 -2.76
CA ALA A 500 15.67 44.80 -3.09
C ALA A 500 15.36 44.85 -4.59
N ASN A 501 15.66 45.97 -5.27
CA ASN A 501 15.48 46.09 -6.73
C ASN A 501 16.34 45.09 -7.51
N ASN A 502 17.58 44.87 -7.07
CA ASN A 502 18.51 43.93 -7.70
C ASN A 502 18.20 42.47 -7.34
N PHE A 503 17.66 42.24 -6.14
CA PHE A 503 17.39 40.92 -5.61
C PHE A 503 16.30 40.19 -6.41
N VAL A 504 15.32 40.92 -6.97
CA VAL A 504 14.31 40.34 -7.86
C VAL A 504 14.97 39.62 -9.05
N GLN A 505 15.94 40.24 -9.71
CA GLN A 505 16.66 39.62 -10.83
C GLN A 505 17.44 38.37 -10.38
N ARG A 506 17.99 38.38 -9.16
CA ARG A 506 18.68 37.22 -8.60
C ARG A 506 17.73 36.06 -8.31
N ILE A 507 16.51 36.34 -7.88
CA ILE A 507 15.48 35.30 -7.71
C ILE A 507 15.15 34.69 -9.07
N ASP A 508 14.91 35.52 -10.10
CA ASP A 508 14.58 35.05 -11.46
C ASP A 508 15.70 34.14 -12.02
N GLU A 509 16.98 34.53 -11.86
CA GLU A 509 18.13 33.72 -12.28
C GLU A 509 18.19 32.33 -11.61
N ILE A 510 17.77 32.26 -10.35
CA ILE A 510 17.74 31.00 -9.58
C ILE A 510 16.55 30.15 -9.99
N GLU A 511 15.41 30.79 -10.21
CA GLU A 511 14.19 30.14 -10.68
C GLU A 511 14.41 29.49 -12.05
N ASP A 512 15.04 30.20 -12.97
CA ASP A 512 15.44 29.70 -14.30
C ASP A 512 16.33 28.44 -14.19
N LEU A 513 17.22 28.39 -13.19
CA LEU A 513 18.16 27.28 -13.01
C LEU A 513 17.54 26.05 -12.34
N LEU A 514 16.61 26.25 -11.40
CA LEU A 514 16.06 25.17 -10.57
C LEU A 514 14.64 24.77 -10.97
N THR A 515 13.72 25.73 -11.14
CA THR A 515 12.28 25.46 -11.23
C THR A 515 11.94 24.60 -12.42
N GLU A 516 12.46 24.91 -13.61
CA GLU A 516 12.22 24.13 -14.83
C GLU A 516 13.21 22.97 -15.06
N ASN A 517 14.17 22.79 -14.17
CA ASN A 517 15.19 21.77 -14.34
C ASN A 517 14.61 20.37 -14.12
N ARG A 518 14.71 19.52 -15.16
CA ARG A 518 14.21 18.13 -15.12
C ARG A 518 14.82 17.30 -13.98
N ILE A 519 16.10 17.50 -13.67
CA ILE A 519 16.78 16.77 -12.59
C ILE A 519 16.22 17.21 -11.24
N TRP A 520 16.01 18.52 -11.06
CA TRP A 520 15.41 19.08 -9.86
C TRP A 520 13.98 18.57 -9.65
N LYS A 521 13.13 18.65 -10.69
CA LYS A 521 11.77 18.10 -10.69
C LYS A 521 11.76 16.61 -10.36
N SER A 522 12.63 15.81 -11.00
CA SER A 522 12.73 14.37 -10.72
C SER A 522 13.18 14.02 -9.30
N ARG A 523 13.82 14.95 -8.58
CA ARG A 523 14.34 14.76 -7.22
C ARG A 523 13.51 15.44 -6.14
N THR A 524 12.38 16.06 -6.52
CA THR A 524 11.53 16.81 -5.58
C THR A 524 10.05 16.50 -5.75
N ILE A 525 9.59 16.22 -6.97
CA ILE A 525 8.20 15.81 -7.25
C ILE A 525 8.00 14.38 -6.72
N ASP A 526 6.87 14.17 -6.05
CA ASP A 526 6.46 12.90 -5.41
C ASP A 526 7.38 12.41 -4.28
N ILE A 527 8.22 13.28 -3.72
CA ILE A 527 9.09 12.96 -2.59
C ILE A 527 8.58 13.64 -1.33
N GLY A 528 8.36 12.85 -0.27
CA GLY A 528 7.92 13.35 1.03
C GLY A 528 6.51 13.96 1.01
N VAL A 529 5.57 13.30 0.31
CA VAL A 529 4.17 13.75 0.24
C VAL A 529 3.50 13.61 1.61
N VAL A 530 2.94 14.73 2.10
CA VAL A 530 2.23 14.79 3.38
C VAL A 530 0.79 15.17 3.12
N SER A 531 -0.15 14.41 3.70
CA SER A 531 -1.57 14.75 3.63
C SER A 531 -1.87 15.93 4.57
N ALA A 532 -2.89 16.73 4.25
CA ALA A 532 -3.29 17.85 5.10
C ALA A 532 -3.67 17.41 6.52
N GLU A 533 -4.28 16.22 6.66
CA GLU A 533 -4.64 15.62 7.95
C GLU A 533 -3.40 15.21 8.75
N ASP A 534 -2.45 14.51 8.10
CA ASP A 534 -1.19 14.13 8.74
C ASP A 534 -0.39 15.35 9.17
N ALA A 535 -0.33 16.39 8.33
CA ALA A 535 0.37 17.63 8.65
C ALA A 535 -0.16 18.28 9.94
N LEU A 536 -1.48 18.26 10.16
CA LEU A 536 -2.09 18.74 11.40
C LEU A 536 -1.81 17.80 12.58
N ASN A 537 -1.94 16.49 12.39
CA ASN A 537 -1.74 15.49 13.44
C ASN A 537 -0.30 15.46 13.96
N PHE A 538 0.69 15.61 13.07
CA PHE A 538 2.11 15.72 13.43
C PHE A 538 2.50 17.10 13.96
N GLY A 539 1.57 18.06 13.99
CA GLY A 539 1.82 19.42 14.49
C GLY A 539 2.77 20.23 13.61
N PHE A 540 2.74 19.99 12.30
CA PHE A 540 3.48 20.81 11.35
C PHE A 540 3.01 22.25 11.38
N SER A 541 3.91 23.15 10.99
CA SER A 541 3.64 24.58 10.87
C SER A 541 4.43 25.17 9.72
N GLY A 542 4.08 26.39 9.33
CA GLY A 542 4.77 27.13 8.27
C GLY A 542 4.64 26.52 6.90
N VAL A 543 5.79 26.42 6.22
CA VAL A 543 5.89 25.96 4.83
C VAL A 543 5.33 24.54 4.68
N MET A 544 5.54 23.66 5.66
CA MET A 544 5.04 22.28 5.61
C MET A 544 3.50 22.20 5.60
N LEU A 545 2.81 23.06 6.37
CA LEU A 545 1.34 23.15 6.32
C LEU A 545 0.86 23.76 5.01
N ARG A 546 1.50 24.84 4.56
CA ARG A 546 1.14 25.54 3.31
C ARG A 546 1.32 24.65 2.09
N GLY A 547 2.42 23.89 2.04
CA GLY A 547 2.71 22.91 0.99
C GLY A 547 1.70 21.77 0.94
N SER A 548 1.09 21.42 2.09
CA SER A 548 0.03 20.41 2.17
C SER A 548 -1.37 20.94 1.80
N GLY A 549 -1.48 22.23 1.44
CA GLY A 549 -2.71 22.88 0.99
C GLY A 549 -3.51 23.62 2.07
N ILE A 550 -3.00 23.72 3.30
CA ILE A 550 -3.68 24.42 4.40
C ILE A 550 -3.31 25.91 4.38
N LYS A 551 -4.32 26.78 4.29
CA LYS A 551 -4.17 28.24 4.35
C LYS A 551 -3.96 28.71 5.79
N TRP A 552 -2.75 28.53 6.30
CA TRP A 552 -2.38 28.91 7.66
C TRP A 552 -1.07 29.69 7.69
N ASP A 553 -1.14 30.92 8.19
CA ASP A 553 0.00 31.80 8.44
C ASP A 553 -0.37 32.76 9.57
N LEU A 554 0.44 32.79 10.63
CA LEU A 554 0.15 33.63 11.80
C LEU A 554 0.14 35.11 11.47
N ARG A 555 0.89 35.56 10.45
CA ARG A 555 0.96 36.99 10.08
C ARG A 555 -0.36 37.54 9.55
N LYS A 556 -1.25 36.67 9.04
CA LYS A 556 -2.60 37.04 8.56
C LYS A 556 -3.71 36.62 9.53
N THR A 557 -3.61 35.44 10.14
CA THR A 557 -4.67 34.93 11.03
C THR A 557 -4.61 35.54 12.43
N GLN A 558 -3.40 35.75 12.95
CA GLN A 558 -3.13 36.33 14.28
C GLN A 558 -2.02 37.38 14.14
N PRO A 559 -2.30 38.48 13.42
CA PRO A 559 -1.28 39.46 13.12
C PRO A 559 -0.66 40.04 14.40
N TYR A 560 0.66 40.22 14.34
CA TYR A 560 1.46 40.84 15.38
C TYR A 560 2.23 42.03 14.81
N ASP A 561 2.73 42.90 15.69
CA ASP A 561 3.39 44.15 15.32
C ASP A 561 2.55 45.01 14.35
N SER A 562 2.97 45.16 13.08
CA SER A 562 2.27 45.98 12.07
C SER A 562 2.01 45.21 10.78
N TYR A 563 1.97 43.87 10.81
CA TYR A 563 1.66 43.05 9.62
C TYR A 563 0.26 43.33 9.03
N GLU A 564 -0.66 43.91 9.80
CA GLU A 564 -1.97 44.38 9.33
C GLU A 564 -1.90 45.56 8.35
N ASP A 565 -0.84 46.39 8.46
CA ASP A 565 -0.67 47.58 7.63
C ASP A 565 -0.09 47.24 6.24
N PHE A 566 0.39 46.01 6.05
CA PHE A 566 1.03 45.58 4.81
C PHE A 566 0.10 44.68 3.99
N ASP A 567 -0.08 45.04 2.73
CA ASP A 567 -0.75 44.17 1.77
C ASP A 567 0.27 43.21 1.16
N PHE A 568 0.05 41.92 1.38
CA PHE A 568 0.90 40.85 0.87
C PHE A 568 0.08 39.57 0.77
N ASP A 569 0.33 38.81 -0.29
CA ASP A 569 -0.31 37.52 -0.49
C ASP A 569 0.54 36.40 0.12
N ILE A 570 -0.13 35.41 0.72
CA ILE A 570 0.54 34.18 1.13
C ILE A 570 0.73 33.37 -0.16
N PRO A 571 1.98 33.10 -0.59
CA PRO A 571 2.20 32.38 -1.82
C PRO A 571 1.56 31.00 -1.73
N ILE A 572 0.69 30.74 -2.69
CA ILE A 572 0.48 29.42 -3.28
C ILE A 572 0.93 29.54 -4.75
N GLY A 573 2.01 30.31 -5.00
CA GLY A 573 2.32 30.97 -6.30
C GLY A 573 1.15 31.85 -6.83
N GLU A 574 1.28 32.95 -7.58
CA GLU A 574 2.31 33.97 -7.87
C GLU A 574 1.70 35.37 -7.54
N ILE A 575 2.53 36.43 -7.50
CA ILE A 575 2.40 37.65 -6.64
C ILE A 575 2.38 38.99 -7.44
N LYS A 576 1.68 40.04 -6.94
CA LYS A 576 2.10 41.50 -6.81
C LYS A 576 0.89 42.44 -6.46
N VAL A 577 0.98 43.62 -5.80
CA VAL A 577 1.67 44.93 -6.14
C VAL A 577 1.71 45.95 -4.95
N ASP A 578 2.67 46.90 -5.05
CA ASP A 578 3.14 48.18 -4.40
C ASP A 578 2.20 49.33 -3.89
N ASP A 579 2.64 50.16 -2.91
CA ASP A 579 3.02 51.61 -3.06
C ASP A 579 3.42 52.36 -1.74
N ASN A 580 4.16 53.47 -1.92
CA ASN A 580 4.95 54.32 -1.00
C ASN A 580 4.24 55.62 -0.56
N LYS A 581 4.17 55.94 0.75
CA LYS A 581 4.02 57.33 1.28
C LYS A 581 3.99 57.41 2.82
N ILE A 582 4.53 58.50 3.38
CA ILE A 582 4.25 59.10 4.72
C ILE A 582 5.31 58.84 5.82
N VAL A 583 6.31 59.73 5.88
CA VAL A 583 7.21 59.99 7.03
C VAL A 583 6.86 61.38 7.66
N PRO A 584 7.48 61.89 8.76
CA PRO A 584 6.81 62.25 10.03
C PRO A 584 7.08 63.71 10.48
N PRO A 585 6.84 64.09 11.77
CA PRO A 585 7.64 65.13 12.41
C PRO A 585 8.30 64.72 13.75
N LYS A 586 9.17 65.63 14.25
CA LYS A 586 10.42 65.34 14.97
C LYS A 586 10.44 65.58 16.49
N ARG A 587 11.40 64.85 17.06
CA ARG A 587 12.14 64.95 18.32
C ARG A 587 12.71 66.35 18.67
N ALA A 588 11.96 67.19 19.37
CA ALA A 588 12.53 68.35 20.08
C ALA A 588 12.53 68.21 21.63
N GLU A 589 11.99 67.15 22.21
CA GLU A 589 11.75 67.07 23.67
C GLU A 589 12.36 65.84 24.36
N MET A 590 13.53 65.37 23.92
CA MET A 590 14.20 64.21 24.56
C MET A 590 15.63 64.50 24.99
N LYS A 591 15.92 65.72 25.46
CA LYS A 591 17.25 66.08 25.98
C LYS A 591 17.24 66.84 27.31
N SER A 592 16.19 66.74 28.12
CA SER A 592 16.08 67.56 29.34
C SER A 592 15.56 66.87 30.61
N SER A 593 15.49 65.53 30.70
CA SER A 593 15.14 64.87 31.98
C SER A 593 16.22 63.94 32.51
N MET A 594 16.68 64.26 33.72
CA MET A 594 17.59 63.51 34.59
C MET A 594 17.01 62.14 35.03
N GLU A 595 15.70 61.91 34.85
CA GLU A 595 15.03 60.64 35.18
C GLU A 595 15.40 59.51 34.19
N ALA A 596 15.74 59.84 32.94
CA ALA A 596 16.19 58.87 31.93
C ALA A 596 17.52 58.17 32.31
N LEU A 597 18.37 58.84 33.09
CA LEU A 597 19.66 58.31 33.55
C LEU A 597 19.49 57.31 34.71
N ILE A 598 18.46 57.49 35.55
CA ILE A 598 18.14 56.60 36.67
C ILE A 598 17.48 55.31 36.17
N HIS A 599 16.60 55.41 35.15
CA HIS A 599 16.02 54.24 34.49
C HIS A 599 17.07 53.44 33.70
N HIS A 600 18.03 54.12 33.07
CA HIS A 600 19.18 53.46 32.44
C HIS A 600 19.98 52.62 33.45
N PHE A 601 20.24 53.11 34.67
CA PHE A 601 21.07 52.39 35.65
C PHE A 601 20.38 51.14 36.27
N LYS A 602 19.08 51.20 36.59
CA LYS A 602 18.33 50.07 37.18
C LYS A 602 18.06 48.93 36.17
N LEU A 603 17.83 49.26 34.90
CA LEU A 603 17.54 48.26 33.85
C LEU A 603 18.70 47.31 33.55
N PHE A 604 19.96 47.75 33.72
CA PHE A 604 21.15 46.94 33.44
C PHE A 604 21.70 46.19 34.67
N THR A 605 21.30 46.56 35.89
CA THR A 605 21.80 45.94 37.14
C THR A 605 20.84 44.92 37.72
N GLU A 606 19.56 45.27 37.89
CA GLU A 606 18.53 44.41 38.52
C GLU A 606 17.60 43.74 37.48
N GLY A 607 17.48 44.36 36.29
CA GLY A 607 16.50 44.00 35.27
C GLY A 607 15.11 44.53 35.61
N TYR A 608 14.20 44.54 34.64
CA TYR A 608 12.79 44.90 34.89
C TYR A 608 12.04 43.70 35.48
N GLN A 609 11.14 43.97 36.44
CA GLN A 609 10.23 42.97 36.99
C GLN A 609 9.09 42.75 36.00
N VAL A 610 8.76 41.48 35.74
CA VAL A 610 7.63 41.10 34.90
C VAL A 610 6.50 40.63 35.82
N PRO A 611 5.24 41.07 35.64
CA PRO A 611 4.12 40.59 36.43
C PRO A 611 4.01 39.07 36.44
N ALA A 612 3.63 38.49 37.58
CA ALA A 612 3.42 37.05 37.70
C ALA A 612 2.31 36.59 36.75
N GLY A 613 2.60 35.57 35.95
CA GLY A 613 1.69 35.09 34.92
C GLY A 613 2.36 34.12 33.95
N SER A 614 1.55 33.49 33.11
CA SER A 614 2.04 32.65 32.01
C SER A 614 1.48 33.14 30.68
N THR A 615 2.30 33.09 29.64
CA THR A 615 1.87 33.37 28.26
C THR A 615 2.42 32.34 27.31
N TYR A 616 1.61 32.00 26.31
CA TYR A 616 2.10 31.44 25.06
C TYR A 616 1.96 32.51 23.98
N THR A 617 3.07 32.79 23.30
CA THR A 617 3.12 33.68 22.15
C THR A 617 3.87 32.95 21.05
N ALA A 618 3.33 33.01 19.84
CA ALA A 618 3.95 32.41 18.67
C ALA A 618 4.08 33.45 17.55
N VAL A 619 5.12 33.30 16.76
CA VAL A 619 5.38 34.08 15.55
C VAL A 619 5.59 33.13 14.37
N GLU A 620 5.35 33.63 13.16
CA GLU A 620 5.72 32.94 11.94
C GLU A 620 7.22 33.19 11.68
N ALA A 621 8.07 32.30 12.18
CA ALA A 621 9.46 32.24 11.74
C ALA A 621 9.54 31.68 10.31
N PRO A 622 10.64 31.89 9.56
CA PRO A 622 10.78 31.34 8.22
C PRO A 622 10.56 29.81 8.15
N LYS A 623 10.97 29.10 9.22
CA LYS A 623 10.78 27.65 9.40
C LYS A 623 9.34 27.25 9.75
N GLY A 624 8.57 28.16 10.33
CA GLY A 624 7.17 27.93 10.72
C GLY A 624 6.82 28.56 12.06
N GLU A 625 5.86 27.98 12.78
CA GLU A 625 5.38 28.53 14.03
C GLU A 625 6.43 28.32 15.13
N PHE A 626 7.16 29.40 15.42
CA PHE A 626 8.08 29.47 16.55
C PHE A 626 7.36 30.06 17.76
N GLY A 627 7.16 29.23 18.77
CA GLY A 627 6.38 29.56 19.96
C GLY A 627 7.21 29.61 21.23
N LEU A 628 6.84 30.51 22.13
CA LEU A 628 7.47 30.66 23.43
C LEU A 628 6.41 30.57 24.54
N TYR A 629 6.55 29.59 25.42
CA TYR A 629 5.76 29.48 26.64
C TYR A 629 6.58 29.99 27.83
N MET A 630 6.23 31.18 28.30
CA MET A 630 6.95 31.85 29.38
C MET A 630 6.10 31.90 30.64
N VAL A 631 6.71 31.61 31.78
CA VAL A 631 6.14 31.73 33.12
C VAL A 631 7.00 32.70 33.93
N SER A 632 6.36 33.73 34.48
CA SER A 632 6.96 34.67 35.41
C SER A 632 6.35 34.50 36.80
N ASP A 633 7.19 34.58 37.83
CA ASP A 633 6.80 34.56 39.25
C ASP A 633 6.70 35.97 39.86
N GLY A 634 6.82 37.03 39.06
CA GLY A 634 6.88 38.40 39.55
C GLY A 634 8.31 38.95 39.70
N SER A 635 9.34 38.11 39.49
CA SER A 635 10.74 38.51 39.60
C SER A 635 11.28 39.09 38.28
N SER A 636 12.56 39.48 38.27
CA SER A 636 13.27 39.94 37.05
C SER A 636 13.88 38.79 36.23
N ARG A 637 13.58 37.54 36.60
CA ARG A 637 14.04 36.31 35.95
C ARG A 637 12.84 35.47 35.50
N PRO A 638 12.92 34.80 34.34
CA PRO A 638 11.88 33.86 33.96
C PRO A 638 11.90 32.66 34.90
N TYR A 639 10.76 32.33 35.49
CA TYR A 639 10.61 31.11 36.30
C TYR A 639 10.74 29.86 35.42
N ARG A 640 10.10 29.90 34.24
CA ARG A 640 10.21 28.86 33.23
C ARG A 640 10.07 29.48 31.85
N CYS A 641 10.85 29.00 30.89
CA CYS A 641 10.71 29.38 29.50
C CYS A 641 10.90 28.15 28.63
N LYS A 642 9.79 27.69 28.03
CA LYS A 642 9.76 26.53 27.12
C LYS A 642 9.67 27.05 25.69
N ILE A 643 10.52 26.54 24.82
CA ILE A 643 10.54 26.92 23.40
C ILE A 643 9.89 25.81 22.57
N LYS A 644 8.93 26.18 21.72
CA LYS A 644 8.31 25.34 20.69
C LYS A 644 8.96 25.69 19.36
N ALA A 645 9.93 24.87 18.96
CA ALA A 645 10.59 25.03 17.66
C ALA A 645 9.86 24.21 16.59
N PRO A 646 9.68 24.79 15.39
CA PRO A 646 9.04 24.10 14.27
C PRO A 646 9.83 22.85 13.84
N GLY A 647 11.16 22.94 13.72
CA GLY A 647 12.01 21.85 13.24
C GLY A 647 11.97 20.58 14.10
N PHE A 648 11.57 20.68 15.36
CA PHE A 648 11.42 19.50 16.23
C PHE A 648 10.19 18.67 15.86
N ALA A 649 9.06 19.31 15.57
CA ALA A 649 7.85 18.63 15.11
C ALA A 649 8.06 18.05 13.70
N HIS A 650 8.72 18.82 12.83
CA HIS A 650 9.10 18.38 11.49
C HIS A 650 9.99 17.13 11.52
N LEU A 651 11.03 17.11 12.34
CA LEU A 651 11.96 15.98 12.44
C LEU A 651 11.32 14.75 13.08
N ALA A 652 10.36 14.92 14.00
CA ALA A 652 9.63 13.81 14.61
C ALA A 652 8.83 13.00 13.56
N ALA A 653 8.40 13.64 12.48
CA ALA A 653 7.66 13.01 11.39
C ALA A 653 8.57 12.43 10.28
N LEU A 654 9.91 12.56 10.39
CA LEU A 654 10.85 12.07 9.38
C LEU A 654 10.65 10.58 9.07
N ASP A 655 10.32 9.76 10.08
CA ASP A 655 10.02 8.34 9.88
C ASP A 655 8.76 8.13 9.05
N HIS A 656 7.70 8.90 9.30
CA HIS A 656 6.45 8.80 8.54
C HIS A 656 6.65 9.21 7.08
N ILE A 657 7.35 10.32 6.86
CA ILE A 657 7.60 10.89 5.53
C ILE A 657 8.60 10.03 4.73
N GLY A 658 9.62 9.48 5.41
CA GLY A 658 10.72 8.76 4.79
C GLY A 658 10.42 7.30 4.43
N ARG A 659 9.34 6.71 4.95
CA ARG A 659 9.01 5.30 4.73
C ARG A 659 8.68 5.00 3.28
N GLY A 660 9.28 3.95 2.74
CA GLY A 660 9.06 3.49 1.37
C GLY A 660 9.81 4.28 0.29
N LEU A 661 10.59 5.29 0.68
CA LEU A 661 11.44 6.08 -0.23
C LEU A 661 12.86 5.52 -0.27
N PHE A 662 13.66 5.99 -1.24
CA PHE A 662 15.06 5.63 -1.33
C PHE A 662 15.92 6.39 -0.32
N LEU A 663 17.07 5.83 0.05
CA LEU A 663 18.05 6.49 0.92
C LEU A 663 18.43 7.91 0.44
N ALA A 664 18.54 8.11 -0.87
CA ALA A 664 18.89 9.39 -1.47
C ALA A 664 17.78 10.46 -1.32
N ASP A 665 16.53 10.04 -1.13
CA ASP A 665 15.37 10.92 -1.00
C ASP A 665 15.22 11.42 0.43
N ILE A 666 15.68 10.65 1.43
CA ILE A 666 15.76 11.08 2.82
C ILE A 666 16.60 12.36 2.96
N VAL A 667 17.68 12.48 2.19
CA VAL A 667 18.51 13.69 2.17
C VAL A 667 17.76 14.89 1.64
N ALA A 668 16.95 14.70 0.58
CA ALA A 668 16.10 15.76 0.05
C ALA A 668 15.04 16.16 1.07
N ILE A 669 14.41 15.19 1.76
CA ILE A 669 13.43 15.45 2.82
C ILE A 669 14.05 16.28 3.94
N ILE A 670 15.23 15.90 4.45
CA ILE A 670 15.93 16.68 5.50
C ILE A 670 16.16 18.12 5.05
N GLY A 671 16.53 18.32 3.78
CA GLY A 671 16.66 19.67 3.19
C GLY A 671 15.33 20.43 3.15
N THR A 672 14.23 19.79 2.77
CA THR A 672 12.91 20.43 2.69
C THR A 672 12.28 20.75 4.05
N LEU A 673 12.62 19.98 5.10
CA LEU A 673 12.18 20.26 6.47
C LEU A 673 12.93 21.46 7.09
N ASP A 674 14.00 21.94 6.43
CA ASP A 674 14.81 23.08 6.84
C ASP A 674 15.25 23.02 8.32
N VAL A 675 15.84 21.87 8.71
CA VAL A 675 16.16 21.58 10.11
C VAL A 675 17.45 22.28 10.54
N VAL A 676 17.37 23.11 11.58
CA VAL A 676 18.54 23.66 12.28
C VAL A 676 18.65 23.03 13.67
N PHE A 677 19.70 22.27 13.92
CA PHE A 677 19.82 21.49 15.17
C PHE A 677 19.91 22.33 16.44
N GLY A 678 20.29 23.61 16.35
CA GLY A 678 20.30 24.51 17.50
C GLY A 678 18.90 24.76 18.07
N GLU A 679 17.87 24.80 17.23
CA GLU A 679 16.49 24.91 17.68
C GLU A 679 15.84 23.56 17.98
N VAL A 680 16.36 22.44 17.47
CA VAL A 680 15.85 21.10 17.81
C VAL A 680 16.34 20.69 19.20
N ASP A 681 17.63 20.90 19.47
CA ASP A 681 18.32 20.50 20.70
C ASP A 681 18.42 21.67 21.69
N ARG A 682 17.35 21.96 22.43
CA ARG A 682 17.27 23.09 23.40
C ARG A 682 17.42 22.67 24.84
#